data_AF-A0AB37SJ87-F1
#
_entry.id   AF-A0AB37SJ87-F1
#
_cell.length_a   1.000
_cell.length_b   1.000
_cell.length_c   1.000
_cell.angle_alpha   90.00
_cell.angle_beta   90.00
_cell.angle_gamma   90.00
#
_symmetry.space_group_name_H-M   'P 1'
#
loop_
_entity.id
_entity.type
_entity.pdbx_description
1 polymer ?
#
loop_
_entity_poly.entity_id
_entity_poly.type
_entity_poly.pdbx_seq_one_letter_code
_entity_poly.pdbx_strand_id
1 'polypeptide(L)'
;MASILPNGKTQFIDVNGRPLVRGRVFYYEPNTETFKDTYTDSSATTPNTNPVVLDASGQATIWGIGYYRQVVYDWKGNLLWDEIVSEVEAAVDDLKSSLAGGSGASLIGFIQTGVGAVARSMQDELREIIKVTQFGVLGDGSDQSSKIIKAWEEAVNQNAELVFPRGKYLVSENLSASLAAVKIRGDGQQKSILTFSGGSGIVVDNSGLTTIRLPLEISGMSLLTNGAKVGTAVSFTGSVSTRYGQQLLIRDSEINGINPVTCWNTPVVCVNAGQSTIDRCMISGGGSTVRTPRMISLTGSKDFRLINSTLVNFDDGLLGTGDTEGVLVHNSQLVAGRRGVISDNNVGNMFVVTANHFAVRERAVVLGTGAATNGSNDSKISDNFIIGWDPGDAGTYDDWVGVEVFSSYNQIHHNEFYRAGMTFRCDAVRVSVSATRSASSNTIESNLYNTTTNGTVIAAGATSTQLSFNRSIGVTGQQLIDGGSTTRTAFLDTDLFLGAGGMKAHIPGVAAPREMRFHPAGSSTWDARFTATGGTAGTNGQGAITISGVRIYTTDVLPSSSNTFSLGSASGLYTSVWAASGTVNPSDARLKSDVRAFSDAEISASQAIGEALGIYQFLASIAEKGADAARLHSGMTVQHAIEIMEAHGLEPMRYGFICHDEWDAREEVLDEDGVTVIPARDAGDLYSFRYSELLVFVMAGAVAKQKADALAFEGRIAALEASANA
;
A
#
# COMPACT_ATOMS: atom_id res chain seq x y z
N MET A 1 -61.21 -39.41 15.10
CA MET A 1 -62.25 -40.26 14.48
C MET A 1 -62.96 -41.01 15.58
N ALA A 2 -64.29 -41.13 15.53
CA ALA A 2 -65.01 -42.09 16.38
C ALA A 2 -64.81 -43.50 15.82
N SER A 3 -64.50 -44.47 16.66
CA SER A 3 -64.32 -45.88 16.28
C SER A 3 -65.52 -46.69 16.78
N ILE A 4 -65.95 -47.67 15.99
CA ILE A 4 -66.92 -48.67 16.45
C ILE A 4 -66.23 -49.50 17.54
N LEU A 5 -66.86 -49.58 18.71
CA LEU A 5 -66.37 -50.44 19.78
C LEU A 5 -66.51 -51.90 19.33
N PRO A 6 -65.43 -52.72 19.40
CA PRO A 6 -65.55 -54.14 19.12
C PRO A 6 -66.47 -54.81 20.15
N ASN A 7 -67.04 -55.95 19.79
CA ASN A 7 -67.83 -56.75 20.71
C ASN A 7 -66.96 -57.14 21.93
N GLY A 8 -67.48 -56.98 23.15
CA GLY A 8 -66.78 -57.38 24.38
C GLY A 8 -66.60 -58.90 24.56
N LYS A 9 -67.12 -59.70 23.62
CA LYS A 9 -66.93 -61.14 23.50
C LYS A 9 -66.72 -61.49 22.03
N THR A 10 -65.86 -62.47 21.77
CA THR A 10 -65.65 -63.00 20.43
C THR A 10 -66.83 -63.91 20.08
N GLN A 11 -67.49 -63.65 18.95
CA GLN A 11 -68.57 -64.50 18.44
C GLN A 11 -68.08 -65.31 17.25
N PHE A 12 -68.35 -66.60 17.27
CA PHE A 12 -68.11 -67.51 16.17
C PHE A 12 -69.44 -67.89 15.52
N ILE A 13 -69.41 -68.10 14.21
CA ILE A 13 -70.57 -68.48 13.40
C ILE A 13 -70.27 -69.75 12.63
N ASP A 14 -71.31 -70.51 12.31
CA ASP A 14 -71.23 -71.68 11.44
C ASP A 14 -71.18 -71.27 9.95
N VAL A 15 -70.98 -72.26 9.09
CA VAL A 15 -70.92 -72.09 7.62
C VAL A 15 -72.20 -71.50 7.00
N ASN A 16 -73.32 -71.50 7.74
CA ASN A 16 -74.59 -70.94 7.31
C ASN A 16 -74.87 -69.55 7.93
N GLY A 17 -73.88 -68.96 8.62
CA GLY A 17 -73.97 -67.65 9.26
C GLY A 17 -74.75 -67.62 10.58
N ARG A 18 -75.04 -68.78 11.19
CA ARG A 18 -75.72 -68.86 12.50
C ARG A 18 -74.70 -68.88 13.63
N PRO A 19 -75.04 -68.42 14.86
CA PRO A 19 -74.17 -68.58 16.01
C PRO A 19 -73.65 -70.01 16.20
N LEU A 20 -72.35 -70.17 16.42
CA LEU A 20 -71.71 -71.46 16.62
C LEU A 20 -71.98 -72.01 18.04
N VAL A 21 -73.24 -72.35 18.29
CA VAL A 21 -73.72 -72.80 19.60
C VAL A 21 -72.97 -74.07 20.05
N ARG A 22 -72.35 -74.03 21.24
CA ARG A 22 -71.56 -75.13 21.81
C ARG A 22 -70.37 -75.57 20.94
N GLY A 23 -69.88 -74.69 20.06
CA GLY A 23 -68.62 -74.90 19.35
C GLY A 23 -67.44 -74.98 20.31
N ARG A 24 -66.34 -75.56 19.84
CA ARG A 24 -65.10 -75.70 20.59
C ARG A 24 -63.98 -74.98 19.85
N VAL A 25 -63.32 -74.04 20.53
CA VAL A 25 -62.19 -73.29 19.99
C VAL A 25 -60.93 -73.72 20.74
N PHE A 26 -59.98 -74.31 20.02
CA PHE A 26 -58.68 -74.67 20.55
C PHE A 26 -57.66 -73.59 20.21
N TYR A 27 -56.76 -73.34 21.16
CA TYR A 27 -55.66 -72.40 21.01
C TYR A 27 -54.34 -73.11 21.24
N TYR A 28 -53.46 -73.05 20.25
CA TYR A 28 -52.13 -73.65 20.30
C TYR A 28 -51.04 -72.60 20.11
N GLU A 29 -49.82 -72.94 20.49
CA GLU A 29 -48.65 -72.22 20.00
C GLU A 29 -48.63 -72.31 18.45
N PRO A 30 -48.24 -71.25 17.72
CA PRO A 30 -48.24 -71.28 16.26
C PRO A 30 -47.46 -72.47 15.68
N ASN A 31 -48.04 -73.14 14.69
CA ASN A 31 -47.46 -74.31 14.01
C ASN A 31 -47.17 -75.54 14.91
N THR A 32 -47.79 -75.65 16.10
CA THR A 32 -47.66 -76.83 16.97
C THR A 32 -49.03 -77.41 17.36
N GLU A 33 -49.02 -78.52 18.11
CA GLU A 33 -50.19 -79.08 18.81
C GLU A 33 -50.13 -78.81 20.34
N THR A 34 -49.20 -77.96 20.78
CA THR A 34 -49.05 -77.57 22.19
C THR A 34 -50.10 -76.52 22.53
N PHE A 35 -50.95 -76.79 23.51
CA PHE A 35 -51.94 -75.82 23.97
C PHE A 35 -51.26 -74.55 24.51
N LYS A 36 -51.79 -73.38 24.13
CA LYS A 36 -51.37 -72.09 24.64
C LYS A 36 -52.54 -71.45 25.38
N ASP A 37 -52.26 -70.93 26.58
CA ASP A 37 -53.29 -70.36 27.44
C ASP A 37 -53.95 -69.12 26.80
N THR A 38 -55.27 -69.02 26.98
CA THR A 38 -56.07 -67.81 26.77
C THR A 38 -56.80 -67.51 28.06
N TYR A 39 -57.35 -66.30 28.22
CA TYR A 39 -57.85 -65.81 29.51
C TYR A 39 -59.26 -65.23 29.41
N THR A 40 -59.98 -65.26 30.54
CA THR A 40 -61.32 -64.67 30.66
C THR A 40 -61.29 -63.18 31.00
N ASP A 41 -60.13 -62.65 31.40
CA ASP A 41 -59.90 -61.27 31.79
C ASP A 41 -58.71 -60.66 31.02
N SER A 42 -58.74 -59.33 30.85
CA SER A 42 -57.69 -58.60 30.15
C SER A 42 -56.36 -58.50 30.92
N SER A 43 -56.33 -58.86 32.20
CA SER A 43 -55.10 -58.88 33.00
C SER A 43 -54.37 -60.24 32.93
N ALA A 44 -54.90 -61.17 32.12
CA ALA A 44 -54.36 -62.51 31.92
C ALA A 44 -54.16 -63.30 33.23
N THR A 45 -55.11 -63.20 34.17
CA THR A 45 -55.01 -63.85 35.49
C THR A 45 -55.80 -65.15 35.59
N THR A 46 -56.90 -65.29 34.84
CA THR A 46 -57.80 -66.45 34.89
C THR A 46 -57.85 -67.16 33.54
N PRO A 47 -57.13 -68.30 33.39
CA PRO A 47 -57.12 -69.06 32.14
C PRO A 47 -58.50 -69.61 31.76
N ASN A 48 -58.82 -69.58 30.47
CA ASN A 48 -59.89 -70.36 29.88
C ASN A 48 -59.51 -71.85 29.90
N THR A 49 -60.51 -72.72 29.87
CA THR A 49 -60.30 -74.13 29.52
C THR A 49 -59.89 -74.24 28.05
N ASN A 50 -59.04 -75.22 27.70
CA ASN A 50 -58.69 -75.52 26.31
C ASN A 50 -59.20 -76.94 25.96
N PRO A 51 -60.22 -77.09 25.10
CA PRO A 51 -60.85 -76.06 24.27
C PRO A 51 -61.74 -75.08 25.05
N VAL A 52 -61.87 -73.87 24.52
CA VAL A 52 -62.88 -72.89 24.95
C VAL A 52 -64.23 -73.31 24.38
N VAL A 53 -65.21 -73.55 25.24
CA VAL A 53 -66.58 -73.93 24.82
C VAL A 53 -67.44 -72.69 24.70
N LEU A 54 -68.08 -72.52 23.54
CA LEU A 54 -68.93 -71.36 23.25
C LEU A 54 -70.33 -71.48 23.87
N ASP A 55 -70.90 -70.34 24.26
CA ASP A 55 -72.24 -70.27 24.85
C ASP A 55 -73.39 -70.47 23.84
N ALA A 56 -74.63 -70.30 24.30
CA ALA A 56 -75.84 -70.43 23.48
C ALA A 56 -75.94 -69.39 22.34
N SER A 57 -75.10 -68.36 22.36
CA SER A 57 -74.97 -67.33 21.34
C SER A 57 -73.68 -67.48 20.52
N GLY A 58 -72.95 -68.59 20.67
CA GLY A 58 -71.70 -68.84 19.96
C GLY A 58 -70.57 -67.90 20.41
N GLN A 59 -70.64 -67.38 21.63
CA GLN A 59 -69.72 -66.38 22.15
C GLN A 59 -68.86 -66.93 23.29
N ALA A 60 -67.67 -66.36 23.45
CA ALA A 60 -66.82 -66.52 24.62
C ALA A 60 -65.96 -65.26 24.84
N THR A 61 -65.52 -65.05 26.09
CA THR A 61 -64.54 -64.01 26.41
C THR A 61 -63.14 -64.62 26.30
N ILE A 62 -62.36 -64.15 25.33
CA ILE A 62 -61.07 -64.74 24.99
C ILE A 62 -60.06 -63.61 24.86
N TRP A 63 -59.17 -63.52 25.83
CA TRP A 63 -57.97 -62.70 25.79
C TRP A 63 -56.77 -63.59 25.50
N GLY A 64 -55.92 -63.21 24.55
CA GLY A 64 -54.66 -63.89 24.27
C GLY A 64 -53.49 -62.98 24.60
N ILE A 65 -52.27 -63.52 24.54
CA ILE A 65 -51.00 -62.78 24.53
C ILE A 65 -50.14 -63.34 23.38
N GLY A 66 -49.81 -62.50 22.41
CA GLY A 66 -49.03 -62.80 21.21
C GLY A 66 -49.78 -63.56 20.12
N TYR A 67 -49.07 -64.46 19.44
CA TYR A 67 -49.57 -65.26 18.32
C TYR A 67 -50.17 -66.59 18.80
N TYR A 68 -51.23 -67.04 18.13
CA TYR A 68 -51.92 -68.30 18.39
C TYR A 68 -52.25 -69.00 17.07
N ARG A 69 -52.24 -70.33 17.06
CA ARG A 69 -53.00 -71.11 16.07
C ARG A 69 -54.38 -71.38 16.65
N GLN A 70 -55.42 -70.86 16.02
CA GLN A 70 -56.82 -71.01 16.42
C GLN A 70 -57.49 -72.07 15.56
N VAL A 71 -57.97 -73.13 16.20
CA VAL A 71 -58.66 -74.25 15.53
C VAL A 71 -60.09 -74.32 16.04
N VAL A 72 -61.06 -74.20 15.14
CA VAL A 72 -62.49 -74.11 15.50
C VAL A 72 -63.24 -75.33 15.00
N TYR A 73 -63.96 -75.99 15.91
CA TYR A 73 -64.84 -77.12 15.61
C TYR A 73 -66.30 -76.78 15.92
N ASP A 74 -67.22 -77.36 15.14
CA ASP A 74 -68.64 -77.36 15.48
C ASP A 74 -68.96 -78.30 16.66
N TRP A 75 -70.21 -78.28 17.12
CA TRP A 75 -70.66 -79.11 18.25
C TRP A 75 -70.64 -80.63 17.94
N LYS A 76 -70.59 -81.03 16.66
CA LYS A 76 -70.49 -82.42 16.20
C LYS A 76 -69.05 -82.89 16.03
N GLY A 77 -68.06 -82.00 16.16
CA GLY A 77 -66.65 -82.29 16.00
C GLY A 77 -66.11 -82.13 14.57
N ASN A 78 -66.85 -81.47 13.67
CA ASN A 78 -66.34 -81.14 12.34
C ASN A 78 -65.45 -79.89 12.42
N LEU A 79 -64.29 -79.93 11.77
CA LEU A 79 -63.38 -78.77 11.67
C LEU A 79 -64.00 -77.70 10.78
N LEU A 80 -64.02 -76.45 11.25
CA LEU A 80 -64.44 -75.29 10.48
C LEU A 80 -63.23 -74.56 9.88
N TRP A 81 -62.26 -74.18 10.71
CA TRP A 81 -60.99 -73.58 10.25
C TRP A 81 -59.86 -73.78 11.25
N ASP A 82 -58.66 -73.50 10.76
CA ASP A 82 -57.38 -73.63 11.45
C ASP A 82 -56.43 -72.56 10.91
N GLU A 83 -56.28 -71.47 11.65
CA GLU A 83 -55.56 -70.28 11.18
C GLU A 83 -54.67 -69.69 12.28
N ILE A 84 -53.62 -68.99 11.87
CA ILE A 84 -52.81 -68.21 12.81
C ILE A 84 -53.50 -66.85 13.03
N VAL A 85 -53.75 -66.53 14.30
CA VAL A 85 -54.34 -65.27 14.75
C VAL A 85 -53.39 -64.58 15.73
N SER A 86 -53.53 -63.27 15.86
CA SER A 86 -52.76 -62.46 16.81
C SER A 86 -53.67 -61.48 17.54
N GLU A 87 -53.23 -61.09 18.73
CA GLU A 87 -53.77 -59.90 19.38
C GLU A 87 -53.33 -58.62 18.68
N VAL A 88 -54.09 -57.53 18.84
CA VAL A 88 -53.74 -56.21 18.30
C VAL A 88 -52.43 -55.68 18.91
N GLU A 89 -52.15 -56.01 20.18
CA GLU A 89 -50.92 -55.56 20.86
C GLU A 89 -49.64 -56.10 20.22
N ALA A 90 -49.64 -57.33 19.70
CA ALA A 90 -48.49 -57.91 19.00
C ALA A 90 -48.15 -57.13 17.71
N ALA A 91 -49.16 -56.72 16.94
CA ALA A 91 -48.96 -55.89 15.75
C ALA A 91 -48.49 -54.47 16.11
N VAL A 92 -48.93 -53.95 17.25
CA VAL A 92 -48.46 -52.66 17.80
C VAL A 92 -47.00 -52.76 18.25
N ASP A 93 -46.59 -53.89 18.81
CA ASP A 93 -45.19 -54.14 19.22
C ASP A 93 -44.25 -54.31 18.02
N ASP A 94 -44.70 -54.95 16.94
CA ASP A 94 -43.96 -54.99 15.67
C ASP A 94 -43.77 -53.59 15.07
N LEU A 95 -44.79 -52.74 15.15
CA LEU A 95 -44.70 -51.34 14.74
C LEU A 95 -43.72 -50.55 15.64
N LYS A 96 -43.80 -50.69 16.96
CA LYS A 96 -42.86 -50.05 17.90
C LYS A 96 -41.42 -50.49 17.63
N SER A 97 -41.20 -51.78 17.38
CA SER A 97 -39.90 -52.34 17.01
C SER A 97 -39.37 -51.73 15.72
N SER A 98 -40.23 -51.61 14.69
CA SER A 98 -39.88 -51.01 13.40
C SER A 98 -39.54 -49.52 13.54
N LEU A 99 -40.28 -48.76 14.37
CA LEU A 99 -39.99 -47.35 14.65
C LEU A 99 -38.72 -47.15 15.49
N ALA A 100 -38.41 -48.06 16.41
CA ALA A 100 -37.21 -48.00 17.24
C ALA A 100 -35.93 -48.44 16.50
N GLY A 101 -36.07 -49.15 15.38
CA GLY A 101 -34.95 -49.57 14.53
C GLY A 101 -34.24 -48.40 13.83
N GLY A 102 -33.03 -48.64 13.32
CA GLY A 102 -32.18 -47.61 12.68
C GLY A 102 -32.77 -46.96 11.42
N SER A 103 -33.81 -47.57 10.82
CA SER A 103 -34.56 -47.02 9.69
C SER A 103 -35.97 -46.56 10.08
N GLY A 104 -36.32 -46.50 11.37
CA GLY A 104 -37.67 -46.15 11.80
C GLY A 104 -38.13 -44.76 11.34
N ALA A 105 -37.20 -43.81 11.20
CA ALA A 105 -37.48 -42.48 10.66
C ALA A 105 -37.92 -42.48 9.17
N SER A 106 -37.66 -43.57 8.42
CA SER A 106 -38.16 -43.69 7.03
C SER A 106 -39.67 -43.94 6.98
N LEU A 107 -40.25 -44.47 8.06
CA LEU A 107 -41.68 -44.72 8.20
C LEU A 107 -42.47 -43.46 8.61
N ILE A 108 -41.78 -42.40 9.01
CA ILE A 108 -42.39 -41.14 9.44
C ILE A 108 -42.41 -40.18 8.25
N GLY A 109 -43.59 -39.90 7.71
CA GLY A 109 -43.77 -38.92 6.64
C GLY A 109 -43.55 -37.49 7.14
N PHE A 110 -42.89 -36.68 6.32
CA PHE A 110 -42.67 -35.25 6.54
C PHE A 110 -43.02 -34.48 5.26
N ILE A 111 -43.72 -33.37 5.41
CA ILE A 111 -43.94 -32.41 4.32
C ILE A 111 -43.81 -31.00 4.88
N GLN A 112 -42.97 -30.19 4.26
CA GLN A 112 -42.84 -28.79 4.62
C GLN A 112 -44.14 -28.03 4.33
N THR A 113 -44.49 -27.07 5.16
CA THR A 113 -45.62 -26.18 4.91
C THR A 113 -45.33 -25.26 3.72
N GLY A 114 -46.25 -25.17 2.75
CA GLY A 114 -46.14 -24.27 1.60
C GLY A 114 -46.74 -24.86 0.32
N VAL A 115 -47.28 -24.02 -0.55
CA VAL A 115 -47.81 -24.46 -1.86
C VAL A 115 -46.65 -25.00 -2.71
N GLY A 116 -46.78 -26.23 -3.20
CA GLY A 116 -45.76 -26.90 -4.02
C GLY A 116 -44.72 -27.73 -3.24
N ALA A 117 -44.82 -27.82 -1.91
CA ALA A 117 -43.97 -28.71 -1.12
C ALA A 117 -44.24 -30.19 -1.46
N VAL A 118 -43.19 -31.00 -1.48
CA VAL A 118 -43.24 -32.43 -1.81
C VAL A 118 -43.06 -33.25 -0.54
N ALA A 119 -43.87 -34.30 -0.36
CA ALA A 119 -43.76 -35.21 0.77
C ALA A 119 -42.48 -36.07 0.67
N ARG A 120 -41.82 -36.26 1.81
CA ARG A 120 -40.61 -37.09 1.96
C ARG A 120 -40.63 -37.83 3.30
N SER A 121 -39.63 -38.64 3.60
CA SER A 121 -39.49 -39.22 4.94
C SER A 121 -38.73 -38.29 5.89
N MET A 122 -38.97 -38.41 7.20
CA MET A 122 -38.19 -37.70 8.22
C MET A 122 -36.70 -38.10 8.16
N GLN A 123 -36.41 -39.33 7.73
CA GLN A 123 -35.05 -39.78 7.48
C GLN A 123 -34.34 -38.97 6.39
N ASP A 124 -35.03 -38.68 5.28
CA ASP A 124 -34.45 -37.89 4.19
C ASP A 124 -34.17 -36.46 4.64
N GLU A 125 -35.07 -35.88 5.45
CA GLU A 125 -34.92 -34.53 5.98
C GLU A 125 -33.74 -34.41 6.96
N LEU A 126 -33.62 -35.35 7.92
CA LEU A 126 -32.56 -35.29 8.94
C LEU A 126 -31.14 -35.56 8.41
N ARG A 127 -31.02 -36.10 7.19
CA ARG A 127 -29.75 -36.46 6.55
C ARG A 127 -29.19 -35.38 5.62
N GLU A 128 -29.91 -34.29 5.38
CA GLU A 128 -29.41 -33.19 4.53
C GLU A 128 -28.19 -32.46 5.10
N ILE A 129 -28.05 -32.45 6.43
CA ILE A 129 -26.90 -31.88 7.14
C ILE A 129 -26.20 -33.00 7.89
N ILE A 130 -24.90 -33.12 7.65
CA ILE A 130 -24.07 -34.14 8.28
C ILE A 130 -23.39 -33.55 9.51
N LYS A 131 -23.61 -34.16 10.67
CA LYS A 131 -22.94 -33.81 11.92
C LYS A 131 -21.96 -34.91 12.28
N VAL A 132 -20.76 -34.55 12.72
CA VAL A 132 -19.78 -35.55 13.19
C VAL A 132 -20.31 -36.44 14.32
N THR A 133 -21.25 -35.93 15.13
CA THR A 133 -21.89 -36.69 16.21
C THR A 133 -22.77 -37.84 15.70
N GLN A 134 -23.28 -37.77 14.47
CA GLN A 134 -24.03 -38.87 13.84
C GLN A 134 -23.12 -40.09 13.54
N PHE A 135 -21.80 -39.89 13.49
CA PHE A 135 -20.79 -40.94 13.31
C PHE A 135 -20.18 -41.40 14.64
N GLY A 136 -20.77 -41.01 15.78
CA GLY A 136 -20.32 -41.40 17.12
C GLY A 136 -19.09 -40.65 17.62
N VAL A 137 -18.83 -39.46 17.06
CA VAL A 137 -17.82 -38.51 17.56
C VAL A 137 -18.39 -37.80 18.80
N LEU A 138 -17.64 -37.82 19.90
CA LEU A 138 -18.08 -37.33 21.22
C LEU A 138 -17.77 -35.85 21.45
N GLY A 139 -16.71 -35.32 20.84
CA GLY A 139 -16.27 -33.94 21.07
C GLY A 139 -15.61 -33.73 22.44
N ASP A 140 -15.00 -34.77 23.01
CA ASP A 140 -14.33 -34.77 24.33
C ASP A 140 -12.80 -34.58 24.25
N GLY A 141 -12.25 -34.46 23.04
CA GLY A 141 -10.82 -34.36 22.77
C GLY A 141 -10.07 -35.69 22.70
N SER A 142 -10.77 -36.82 22.89
CA SER A 142 -10.19 -38.14 22.60
C SER A 142 -9.92 -38.29 21.10
N ASP A 143 -8.95 -39.14 20.74
CA ASP A 143 -8.68 -39.44 19.34
C ASP A 143 -9.86 -40.21 18.73
N GLN A 144 -10.53 -39.58 17.78
CA GLN A 144 -11.69 -40.13 17.08
C GLN A 144 -11.50 -40.03 15.56
N SER A 145 -10.25 -40.06 15.11
CA SER A 145 -9.83 -39.85 13.73
C SER A 145 -10.66 -40.66 12.73
N SER A 146 -10.77 -41.97 12.95
CA SER A 146 -11.51 -42.87 12.05
C SER A 146 -13.00 -42.53 11.91
N LYS A 147 -13.63 -41.94 12.92
CA LYS A 147 -15.03 -41.52 12.89
C LYS A 147 -15.20 -40.16 12.21
N ILE A 148 -14.27 -39.24 12.47
CA ILE A 148 -14.25 -37.91 11.83
C ILE A 148 -13.99 -38.07 10.33
N ILE A 149 -13.06 -38.93 9.93
CA ILE A 149 -12.76 -39.23 8.52
C ILE A 149 -13.99 -39.81 7.82
N LYS A 150 -14.72 -40.75 8.44
CA LYS A 150 -15.97 -41.27 7.86
C LYS A 150 -17.05 -40.20 7.71
N ALA A 151 -17.19 -39.30 8.69
CA ALA A 151 -18.12 -38.18 8.58
C ALA A 151 -17.73 -37.21 7.45
N TRP A 152 -16.42 -36.98 7.28
CA TRP A 152 -15.85 -36.20 6.18
C TRP A 152 -16.12 -36.82 4.82
N GLU A 153 -15.79 -38.10 4.64
CA GLU A 153 -16.02 -38.84 3.40
C GLU A 153 -17.49 -38.82 3.00
N GLU A 154 -18.40 -39.01 3.96
CA GLU A 154 -19.84 -38.94 3.68
C GLU A 154 -20.29 -37.54 3.24
N ALA A 155 -19.79 -36.49 3.91
CA ALA A 155 -20.12 -35.11 3.54
C ALA A 155 -19.60 -34.74 2.14
N VAL A 156 -18.39 -35.20 1.79
CA VAL A 156 -17.84 -35.04 0.45
C VAL A 156 -18.67 -35.80 -0.59
N ASN A 157 -19.01 -37.05 -0.34
CA ASN A 157 -19.78 -37.90 -1.26
C ASN A 157 -21.20 -37.36 -1.52
N GLN A 158 -21.85 -36.85 -0.48
CA GLN A 158 -23.20 -36.28 -0.58
C GLN A 158 -23.21 -34.80 -1.01
N ASN A 159 -22.05 -34.15 -1.11
CA ASN A 159 -21.95 -32.70 -1.29
C ASN A 159 -22.77 -31.94 -0.22
N ALA A 160 -22.68 -32.39 1.03
CA ALA A 160 -23.43 -31.89 2.18
C ALA A 160 -22.56 -31.03 3.10
N GLU A 161 -23.19 -30.16 3.89
CA GLU A 161 -22.49 -29.42 4.95
C GLU A 161 -22.05 -30.38 6.07
N LEU A 162 -20.75 -30.35 6.41
CA LEU A 162 -20.21 -31.04 7.58
C LEU A 162 -20.19 -30.10 8.79
N VAL A 163 -20.91 -30.47 9.83
CA VAL A 163 -21.05 -29.68 11.05
C VAL A 163 -20.28 -30.31 12.20
N PHE A 164 -19.45 -29.49 12.85
CA PHE A 164 -18.81 -29.76 14.12
C PHE A 164 -19.52 -28.96 15.22
N PRO A 165 -20.45 -29.56 15.98
CA PRO A 165 -21.03 -28.90 17.16
C PRO A 165 -19.97 -28.43 18.16
N ARG A 166 -20.35 -27.69 19.19
CA ARG A 166 -19.42 -27.36 20.28
C ARG A 166 -18.75 -28.64 20.82
N GLY A 167 -17.44 -28.60 20.97
CA GLY A 167 -16.65 -29.76 21.38
C GLY A 167 -15.18 -29.63 20.99
N LYS A 168 -14.38 -30.55 21.52
CA LYS A 168 -12.96 -30.75 21.18
C LYS A 168 -12.83 -32.01 20.35
N TYR A 169 -12.22 -31.90 19.19
CA TYR A 169 -12.07 -32.97 18.22
C TYR A 169 -10.59 -33.15 17.93
N LEU A 170 -10.10 -34.39 18.03
CA LEU A 170 -8.72 -34.73 17.72
C LEU A 170 -8.71 -35.65 16.50
N VAL A 171 -7.90 -35.28 15.51
CA VAL A 171 -7.65 -36.07 14.31
C VAL A 171 -6.14 -36.18 14.05
N SER A 172 -5.65 -37.37 13.75
CA SER A 172 -4.22 -37.65 13.53
C SER A 172 -3.80 -37.64 12.06
N GLU A 173 -4.76 -37.46 11.16
CA GLU A 173 -4.57 -37.54 9.71
C GLU A 173 -5.23 -36.34 9.01
N ASN A 174 -4.85 -36.13 7.74
CA ASN A 174 -5.39 -35.05 6.92
C ASN A 174 -6.86 -35.32 6.56
N LEU A 175 -7.70 -34.29 6.58
CA LEU A 175 -9.02 -34.33 5.95
C LEU A 175 -8.87 -33.93 4.49
N SER A 176 -8.84 -34.92 3.60
CA SER A 176 -8.48 -34.72 2.19
C SER A 176 -9.67 -34.92 1.26
N ALA A 177 -9.81 -34.06 0.25
CA ALA A 177 -10.77 -34.22 -0.84
C ALA A 177 -10.16 -33.75 -2.16
N SER A 178 -10.64 -34.29 -3.27
CA SER A 178 -10.23 -33.85 -4.61
C SER A 178 -11.44 -33.76 -5.52
N LEU A 179 -11.42 -32.79 -6.43
CA LEU A 179 -12.53 -32.51 -7.35
C LEU A 179 -13.87 -32.44 -6.62
N ALA A 180 -13.88 -31.79 -5.45
CA ALA A 180 -15.01 -31.75 -4.54
C ALA A 180 -15.30 -30.33 -4.03
N ALA A 181 -16.59 -30.06 -3.82
CA ALA A 181 -17.03 -28.90 -3.04
C ALA A 181 -17.20 -29.34 -1.59
N VAL A 182 -16.68 -28.54 -0.66
CA VAL A 182 -16.66 -28.89 0.76
C VAL A 182 -17.13 -27.69 1.56
N LYS A 183 -18.10 -27.91 2.45
CA LYS A 183 -18.56 -26.90 3.40
C LYS A 183 -18.48 -27.42 4.82
N ILE A 184 -17.76 -26.70 5.67
CA ILE A 184 -17.54 -27.03 7.07
C ILE A 184 -18.04 -25.88 7.95
N ARG A 185 -18.78 -26.23 8.99
CA ARG A 185 -19.32 -25.25 9.94
C ARG A 185 -19.15 -25.72 11.38
N GLY A 186 -18.65 -24.82 12.23
CA GLY A 186 -18.70 -24.96 13.68
C GLY A 186 -19.68 -23.99 14.35
N ASP A 187 -19.77 -24.07 15.68
CA ASP A 187 -20.61 -23.20 16.53
C ASP A 187 -19.90 -21.89 16.95
N GLY A 188 -18.62 -21.74 16.59
CA GLY A 188 -17.79 -20.54 16.81
C GLY A 188 -16.32 -20.85 17.16
N GLN A 189 -15.47 -19.83 17.03
CA GLN A 189 -14.09 -19.86 17.53
C GLN A 189 -14.05 -20.29 18.99
N GLN A 190 -13.11 -21.16 19.34
CA GLN A 190 -12.92 -21.77 20.68
C GLN A 190 -14.14 -22.55 21.22
N LYS A 191 -15.20 -22.74 20.42
CA LYS A 191 -16.36 -23.59 20.76
C LYS A 191 -16.29 -24.93 20.04
N SER A 192 -16.05 -24.89 18.73
CA SER A 192 -15.81 -26.07 17.90
C SER A 192 -14.33 -26.13 17.56
N ILE A 193 -13.59 -26.98 18.26
CA ILE A 193 -12.12 -27.03 18.21
C ILE A 193 -11.69 -28.32 17.52
N LEU A 194 -11.15 -28.22 16.31
CA LEU A 194 -10.57 -29.34 15.58
C LEU A 194 -9.04 -29.26 15.66
N THR A 195 -8.43 -30.19 16.37
CA THR A 195 -6.97 -30.27 16.56
C THR A 195 -6.40 -31.39 15.71
N PHE A 196 -5.37 -31.08 14.93
CA PHE A 196 -4.60 -32.02 14.14
C PHE A 196 -3.31 -32.40 14.90
N SER A 197 -3.13 -33.69 15.18
CA SER A 197 -1.93 -34.23 15.84
C SER A 197 -0.89 -34.79 14.88
N GLY A 198 -1.22 -34.95 13.60
CA GLY A 198 -0.33 -35.40 12.55
C GLY A 198 -0.70 -34.80 11.19
N GLY A 199 0.29 -34.69 10.29
CA GLY A 199 0.07 -34.25 8.92
C GLY A 199 -0.30 -32.76 8.74
N SER A 200 -0.93 -32.47 7.61
CA SER A 200 -1.62 -31.21 7.34
C SER A 200 -3.08 -31.31 7.82
N GLY A 201 -3.77 -30.18 7.93
CA GLY A 201 -5.17 -30.13 8.34
C GLY A 201 -6.13 -30.57 7.24
N ILE A 202 -6.77 -29.59 6.63
CA ILE A 202 -7.72 -29.78 5.53
C ILE A 202 -6.97 -29.57 4.20
N VAL A 203 -7.06 -30.55 3.31
CA VAL A 203 -6.38 -30.54 2.01
C VAL A 203 -7.40 -30.75 0.90
N VAL A 204 -7.63 -29.75 0.07
CA VAL A 204 -8.54 -29.83 -1.07
C VAL A 204 -7.76 -29.57 -2.36
N ASP A 205 -7.75 -30.56 -3.25
CA ASP A 205 -7.10 -30.46 -4.56
C ASP A 205 -8.13 -30.47 -5.70
N ASN A 206 -8.34 -29.27 -6.26
CA ASN A 206 -9.24 -29.00 -7.36
C ASN A 206 -8.48 -28.59 -8.64
N SER A 207 -7.18 -28.92 -8.74
CA SER A 207 -6.34 -28.60 -9.92
C SER A 207 -6.83 -29.22 -11.22
N GLY A 208 -7.48 -30.39 -11.15
CA GLY A 208 -8.00 -31.12 -12.32
C GLY A 208 -9.32 -30.57 -12.89
N LEU A 209 -9.90 -29.50 -12.31
CA LEU A 209 -11.17 -28.94 -12.80
C LEU A 209 -11.00 -28.23 -14.14
N THR A 210 -11.90 -28.54 -15.08
CA THR A 210 -11.95 -27.94 -16.43
C THR A 210 -13.23 -27.12 -16.69
N THR A 211 -14.24 -27.21 -15.81
CA THR A 211 -15.56 -26.61 -16.01
C THR A 211 -15.94 -25.63 -14.89
N ILE A 212 -16.58 -26.13 -13.83
CA ILE A 212 -17.17 -25.35 -12.73
C ILE A 212 -16.25 -25.41 -11.51
N ARG A 213 -16.11 -24.28 -10.81
CA ARG A 213 -15.36 -24.21 -9.55
C ARG A 213 -16.09 -24.93 -8.44
N LEU A 214 -15.33 -25.69 -7.64
CA LEU A 214 -15.83 -26.34 -6.44
C LEU A 214 -15.20 -25.66 -5.22
N PRO A 215 -16.00 -25.01 -4.35
CA PRO A 215 -15.49 -24.22 -3.24
C PRO A 215 -15.09 -25.09 -2.04
N LEU A 216 -14.12 -24.60 -1.27
CA LEU A 216 -13.93 -24.94 0.14
C LEU A 216 -14.43 -23.78 1.01
N GLU A 217 -15.45 -24.03 1.83
CA GLU A 217 -15.97 -23.08 2.82
C GLU A 217 -15.73 -23.59 4.24
N ILE A 218 -15.09 -22.78 5.08
CA ILE A 218 -14.84 -23.05 6.48
C ILE A 218 -15.37 -21.89 7.31
N SER A 219 -16.22 -22.18 8.29
CA SER A 219 -16.80 -21.14 9.15
C SER A 219 -16.97 -21.55 10.60
N GLY A 220 -16.75 -20.60 11.52
CA GLY A 220 -17.13 -20.75 12.93
C GLY A 220 -16.38 -21.83 13.69
N MET A 221 -15.07 -22.04 13.45
CA MET A 221 -14.31 -23.07 14.15
C MET A 221 -12.87 -22.68 14.44
N SER A 222 -12.20 -23.40 15.34
CA SER A 222 -10.76 -23.30 15.58
C SER A 222 -10.05 -24.52 14.99
N LEU A 223 -9.10 -24.28 14.08
CA LEU A 223 -8.21 -25.27 13.47
C LEU A 223 -6.85 -25.23 14.17
N LEU A 224 -6.59 -26.20 15.03
CA LEU A 224 -5.41 -26.21 15.89
C LEU A 224 -4.41 -27.29 15.48
N THR A 225 -3.14 -27.08 15.82
CA THR A 225 -2.11 -28.13 15.80
C THR A 225 -1.41 -28.25 17.15
N ASN A 226 -0.97 -29.46 17.50
CA ASN A 226 -0.14 -29.72 18.67
C ASN A 226 1.37 -29.82 18.35
N GLY A 227 1.76 -29.64 17.09
CA GLY A 227 3.16 -29.65 16.67
C GLY A 227 3.78 -28.25 16.59
N ALA A 228 5.11 -28.20 16.59
CA ALA A 228 5.88 -26.96 16.45
C ALA A 228 6.33 -26.78 15.00
N LYS A 229 5.81 -25.75 14.31
CA LYS A 229 6.09 -25.47 12.89
C LYS A 229 5.84 -26.68 11.99
N VAL A 230 4.67 -27.31 12.14
CA VAL A 230 4.30 -28.51 11.37
C VAL A 230 3.22 -28.18 10.34
N GLY A 231 3.29 -28.81 9.17
CA GLY A 231 2.21 -28.87 8.18
C GLY A 231 1.54 -27.54 7.80
N THR A 232 0.33 -27.67 7.26
CA THR A 232 -0.53 -26.58 6.83
C THR A 232 -1.94 -26.82 7.33
N ALA A 233 -2.62 -25.83 7.92
CA ALA A 233 -3.97 -26.03 8.44
C ALA A 233 -5.00 -26.16 7.31
N VAL A 234 -4.88 -25.33 6.28
CA VAL A 234 -5.74 -25.34 5.09
C VAL A 234 -4.87 -25.24 3.84
N SER A 235 -4.83 -26.31 3.06
CA SER A 235 -4.17 -26.35 1.75
C SER A 235 -5.24 -26.44 0.67
N PHE A 236 -5.33 -25.42 -0.17
CA PHE A 236 -6.28 -25.37 -1.28
C PHE A 236 -5.54 -25.20 -2.61
N THR A 237 -5.68 -26.18 -3.49
CA THR A 237 -5.22 -26.09 -4.88
C THR A 237 -6.43 -25.84 -5.76
N GLY A 238 -6.49 -24.66 -6.37
CA GLY A 238 -7.54 -24.27 -7.28
C GLY A 238 -7.21 -24.56 -8.74
N SER A 239 -8.04 -23.99 -9.61
CA SER A 239 -7.80 -23.93 -11.05
C SER A 239 -8.05 -22.50 -11.54
N VAL A 240 -6.99 -21.82 -12.01
CA VAL A 240 -7.08 -20.46 -12.56
C VAL A 240 -7.72 -20.40 -13.95
N SER A 241 -7.80 -21.52 -14.67
CA SER A 241 -8.43 -21.60 -16.00
C SER A 241 -9.96 -21.65 -15.91
N THR A 242 -10.51 -22.18 -14.81
CA THR A 242 -11.96 -22.18 -14.54
C THR A 242 -12.42 -20.80 -14.09
N ARG A 243 -13.51 -20.29 -14.66
CA ARG A 243 -14.08 -18.96 -14.38
C ARG A 243 -15.35 -19.08 -13.52
N TYR A 244 -15.68 -18.02 -12.79
CA TYR A 244 -16.89 -17.80 -11.97
C TYR A 244 -16.99 -18.59 -10.66
N GLY A 245 -17.13 -17.86 -9.53
CA GLY A 245 -17.44 -18.42 -8.21
C GLY A 245 -16.27 -18.38 -7.23
N GLN A 246 -16.58 -18.24 -5.95
CA GLN A 246 -15.62 -18.32 -4.85
C GLN A 246 -14.96 -19.70 -4.84
N GLN A 247 -13.63 -19.77 -4.62
CA GLN A 247 -12.93 -21.06 -4.50
C GLN A 247 -12.59 -21.39 -3.04
N LEU A 248 -12.18 -20.40 -2.26
CA LEU A 248 -11.89 -20.58 -0.84
C LEU A 248 -12.56 -19.48 -0.03
N LEU A 249 -13.27 -19.86 1.02
CA LEU A 249 -13.74 -18.98 2.07
C LEU A 249 -13.36 -19.54 3.42
N ILE A 250 -12.57 -18.78 4.18
CA ILE A 250 -12.37 -19.03 5.61
C ILE A 250 -12.90 -17.82 6.35
N ARG A 251 -13.93 -18.01 7.18
CA ARG A 251 -14.53 -16.90 7.93
C ARG A 251 -14.82 -17.23 9.37
N ASP A 252 -14.82 -16.20 10.22
CA ASP A 252 -15.27 -16.33 11.61
C ASP A 252 -14.54 -17.49 12.34
N SER A 253 -13.25 -17.71 12.00
CA SER A 253 -12.48 -18.89 12.39
C SER A 253 -11.09 -18.55 12.92
N GLU A 254 -10.48 -19.50 13.62
CA GLU A 254 -9.14 -19.35 14.22
C GLU A 254 -8.21 -20.45 13.69
N ILE A 255 -6.94 -20.13 13.41
CA ILE A 255 -5.94 -21.09 12.93
C ILE A 255 -4.64 -20.93 13.70
N ASN A 256 -4.43 -21.77 14.72
CA ASN A 256 -3.42 -21.56 15.75
C ASN A 256 -2.70 -22.86 16.14
N GLY A 257 -1.66 -22.76 16.98
CA GLY A 257 -1.23 -23.87 17.83
C GLY A 257 -2.06 -23.97 19.11
N ILE A 258 -2.01 -25.11 19.80
CA ILE A 258 -2.70 -25.29 21.10
C ILE A 258 -2.03 -24.50 22.25
N ASN A 259 -0.79 -24.05 22.08
CA ASN A 259 -0.01 -23.32 23.07
C ASN A 259 1.12 -22.49 22.40
N PRO A 260 1.84 -21.63 23.16
CA PRO A 260 2.89 -20.75 22.62
C PRO A 260 4.14 -21.45 22.03
N VAL A 261 4.31 -22.76 22.18
CA VAL A 261 5.42 -23.50 21.57
C VAL A 261 4.98 -24.37 20.38
N THR A 262 3.71 -24.29 20.01
CA THR A 262 3.12 -25.02 18.88
C THR A 262 2.58 -24.04 17.85
N CYS A 263 2.69 -24.37 16.58
CA CYS A 263 2.15 -23.58 15.49
C CYS A 263 2.21 -24.36 14.18
N TRP A 264 1.39 -23.93 13.22
CA TRP A 264 1.51 -24.41 11.85
C TRP A 264 2.78 -23.86 11.19
N ASN A 265 3.39 -24.65 10.29
CA ASN A 265 4.48 -24.14 9.46
C ASN A 265 3.96 -23.09 8.48
N THR A 266 2.82 -23.38 7.84
CA THR A 266 2.10 -22.42 7.00
C THR A 266 0.59 -22.61 7.14
N PRO A 267 -0.09 -21.87 8.03
CA PRO A 267 -1.53 -21.97 8.28
C PRO A 267 -2.40 -22.09 7.02
N VAL A 268 -2.20 -21.22 6.03
CA VAL A 268 -3.00 -21.24 4.79
C VAL A 268 -2.10 -21.23 3.56
N VAL A 269 -2.34 -22.19 2.66
CA VAL A 269 -1.69 -22.29 1.36
C VAL A 269 -2.75 -22.28 0.27
N CYS A 270 -2.57 -21.37 -0.70
CA CYS A 270 -3.37 -21.32 -1.92
C CYS A 270 -2.45 -21.47 -3.13
N VAL A 271 -2.75 -22.43 -4.00
CA VAL A 271 -2.03 -22.65 -5.26
C VAL A 271 -3.00 -22.56 -6.42
N ASN A 272 -2.71 -21.71 -7.40
CA ASN A 272 -3.57 -21.47 -8.57
C ASN A 272 -5.04 -21.23 -8.19
N ALA A 273 -5.26 -20.57 -7.05
CA ALA A 273 -6.60 -20.33 -6.52
C ALA A 273 -7.09 -18.92 -6.87
N GLY A 274 -8.31 -18.85 -7.40
CA GLY A 274 -9.00 -17.62 -7.74
C GLY A 274 -10.00 -17.19 -6.66
N GLN A 275 -10.33 -15.90 -6.52
CA GLN A 275 -11.50 -15.42 -5.76
C GLN A 275 -11.59 -16.01 -4.34
N SER A 276 -10.47 -15.96 -3.62
CA SER A 276 -10.29 -16.59 -2.31
C SER A 276 -10.35 -15.55 -1.21
N THR A 277 -10.95 -15.85 -0.06
CA THR A 277 -11.19 -14.87 1.00
C THR A 277 -10.97 -15.44 2.39
N ILE A 278 -10.22 -14.69 3.20
CA ILE A 278 -10.10 -14.88 4.65
C ILE A 278 -10.71 -13.64 5.32
N ASP A 279 -11.75 -13.83 6.13
CA ASP A 279 -12.55 -12.74 6.70
C ASP A 279 -12.91 -12.96 8.18
N ARG A 280 -12.63 -11.99 9.05
CA ARG A 280 -12.84 -12.10 10.51
C ARG A 280 -12.17 -13.33 11.11
N CYS A 281 -10.93 -13.59 10.69
CA CYS A 281 -10.14 -14.71 11.19
C CYS A 281 -8.98 -14.25 12.07
N MET A 282 -8.60 -15.09 13.03
CA MET A 282 -7.37 -14.94 13.80
C MET A 282 -6.41 -16.07 13.42
N ILE A 283 -5.21 -15.72 12.99
CA ILE A 283 -4.15 -16.68 12.65
C ILE A 283 -2.91 -16.30 13.47
N SER A 284 -2.52 -17.19 14.36
CA SER A 284 -1.41 -16.99 15.28
C SER A 284 -0.36 -18.06 15.09
N GLY A 285 0.90 -17.63 15.10
CA GLY A 285 2.00 -18.51 15.43
C GLY A 285 1.98 -18.89 16.91
N GLY A 286 3.07 -19.50 17.37
CA GLY A 286 3.24 -19.78 18.78
C GLY A 286 3.56 -18.48 19.54
N GLY A 287 4.74 -18.42 20.15
CA GLY A 287 5.29 -17.26 20.84
C GLY A 287 6.44 -16.62 20.08
N SER A 288 7.12 -15.68 20.74
CA SER A 288 8.26 -14.94 20.18
C SER A 288 9.41 -15.84 19.71
N THR A 289 9.58 -17.01 20.33
CA THR A 289 10.62 -18.01 20.02
C THR A 289 10.18 -19.09 19.03
N VAL A 290 8.87 -19.30 18.83
CA VAL A 290 8.30 -20.32 17.92
C VAL A 290 7.31 -19.67 16.96
N ARG A 291 7.80 -18.67 16.22
CA ARG A 291 7.02 -17.97 15.21
C ARG A 291 6.72 -18.86 14.02
N THR A 292 5.55 -18.68 13.44
CA THR A 292 5.20 -19.31 12.18
C THR A 292 6.04 -18.70 11.06
N PRO A 293 6.79 -19.50 10.28
CA PRO A 293 7.63 -18.98 9.21
C PRO A 293 6.84 -18.17 8.17
N ARG A 294 5.61 -18.59 7.84
CA ARG A 294 4.76 -17.92 6.86
C ARG A 294 3.29 -18.14 7.19
N MET A 295 2.49 -17.10 7.41
CA MET A 295 1.07 -17.30 7.74
C MET A 295 0.25 -17.72 6.53
N ILE A 296 0.38 -16.96 5.44
CA ILE A 296 -0.36 -17.16 4.20
C ILE A 296 0.62 -17.25 3.04
N SER A 297 0.53 -18.33 2.27
CA SER A 297 1.30 -18.53 1.05
C SER A 297 0.37 -18.56 -0.16
N LEU A 298 0.63 -17.69 -1.13
CA LEU A 298 -0.06 -17.66 -2.41
C LEU A 298 0.95 -17.97 -3.52
N THR A 299 0.62 -18.93 -4.38
CA THR A 299 1.41 -19.27 -5.57
C THR A 299 0.49 -19.29 -6.79
N GLY A 300 0.75 -18.43 -7.78
CA GLY A 300 -0.07 -18.30 -8.99
C GLY A 300 -1.55 -18.02 -8.74
N SER A 301 -1.88 -17.47 -7.56
CA SER A 301 -3.26 -17.27 -7.12
C SER A 301 -3.73 -15.86 -7.48
N LYS A 302 -5.02 -15.71 -7.82
CA LYS A 302 -5.59 -14.46 -8.33
C LYS A 302 -6.81 -14.02 -7.52
N ASP A 303 -6.98 -12.72 -7.29
CA ASP A 303 -8.14 -12.18 -6.54
C ASP A 303 -8.24 -12.79 -5.13
N PHE A 304 -7.19 -12.62 -4.32
CA PHE A 304 -7.16 -13.07 -2.93
C PHE A 304 -7.45 -11.90 -1.99
N ARG A 305 -8.27 -12.12 -0.96
CA ARG A 305 -8.65 -11.10 0.02
C ARG A 305 -8.35 -11.56 1.44
N LEU A 306 -7.57 -10.77 2.17
CA LEU A 306 -7.44 -10.83 3.62
C LEU A 306 -8.12 -9.59 4.21
N ILE A 307 -9.25 -9.79 4.87
CA ILE A 307 -10.08 -8.69 5.37
C ILE A 307 -10.47 -8.89 6.84
N ASN A 308 -10.54 -7.80 7.60
CA ASN A 308 -11.01 -7.80 9.00
C ASN A 308 -10.32 -8.85 9.88
N SER A 309 -9.08 -9.20 9.58
CA SER A 309 -8.40 -10.38 10.14
C SER A 309 -7.13 -9.99 10.87
N THR A 310 -6.64 -10.89 11.71
CA THR A 310 -5.46 -10.66 12.54
C THR A 310 -4.43 -11.77 12.33
N LEU A 311 -3.21 -11.38 11.99
CA LEU A 311 -2.02 -12.23 11.93
C LEU A 311 -1.07 -11.85 13.07
N VAL A 312 -0.61 -12.82 13.87
CA VAL A 312 0.27 -12.56 15.03
C VAL A 312 1.41 -13.58 15.15
N ASN A 313 2.61 -13.14 15.54
CA ASN A 313 3.77 -14.00 15.82
C ASN A 313 4.26 -14.81 14.60
N PHE A 314 4.67 -14.09 13.55
CA PHE A 314 5.14 -14.66 12.29
C PHE A 314 6.52 -14.14 11.87
N ASP A 315 7.19 -14.89 11.00
CA ASP A 315 8.30 -14.33 10.22
C ASP A 315 7.73 -13.60 9.00
N ASP A 316 6.96 -14.27 8.15
CA ASP A 316 6.25 -13.63 7.03
C ASP A 316 4.73 -13.69 7.22
N GLY A 317 4.04 -12.56 7.06
CA GLY A 317 2.58 -12.50 7.16
C GLY A 317 1.93 -13.10 5.92
N LEU A 318 2.01 -12.39 4.80
CA LEU A 318 1.51 -12.87 3.51
C LEU A 318 2.63 -12.85 2.48
N LEU A 319 2.84 -13.97 1.79
CA LEU A 319 3.77 -14.07 0.67
C LEU A 319 3.04 -14.47 -0.61
N GLY A 320 3.11 -13.64 -1.65
CA GLY A 320 2.66 -13.98 -2.99
C GLY A 320 3.82 -14.23 -3.95
N THR A 321 3.81 -15.37 -4.64
CA THR A 321 4.79 -15.76 -5.68
C THR A 321 4.13 -16.40 -6.90
N GLY A 322 4.90 -16.67 -7.95
CA GLY A 322 4.47 -17.48 -9.10
C GLY A 322 3.35 -16.84 -9.93
N ASP A 323 3.41 -15.52 -10.14
CA ASP A 323 2.41 -14.72 -10.86
C ASP A 323 1.09 -14.55 -10.08
N THR A 324 1.21 -14.40 -8.75
CA THR A 324 0.11 -14.03 -7.87
C THR A 324 -0.32 -12.58 -8.11
N GLU A 325 -1.61 -12.35 -8.35
CA GLU A 325 -2.16 -11.06 -8.83
C GLU A 325 -3.48 -10.68 -8.13
N GLY A 326 -3.77 -9.38 -7.99
CA GLY A 326 -5.04 -8.90 -7.44
C GLY A 326 -5.22 -9.25 -5.96
N VAL A 327 -4.19 -9.00 -5.14
CA VAL A 327 -4.23 -9.29 -3.70
C VAL A 327 -4.70 -8.06 -2.94
N LEU A 328 -5.77 -8.22 -2.14
CA LEU A 328 -6.27 -7.20 -1.24
C LEU A 328 -5.97 -7.59 0.21
N VAL A 329 -5.30 -6.71 0.95
CA VAL A 329 -5.13 -6.80 2.40
C VAL A 329 -5.75 -5.54 3.00
N HIS A 330 -6.86 -5.69 3.71
CA HIS A 330 -7.64 -4.55 4.17
C HIS A 330 -8.19 -4.70 5.58
N ASN A 331 -8.21 -3.59 6.33
CA ASN A 331 -8.76 -3.52 7.69
C ASN A 331 -8.26 -4.67 8.59
N SER A 332 -6.98 -5.02 8.47
CA SER A 332 -6.38 -6.18 9.11
C SER A 332 -5.20 -5.77 9.99
N GLN A 333 -4.88 -6.61 10.97
CA GLN A 333 -3.76 -6.42 11.88
C GLN A 333 -2.67 -7.44 11.56
N LEU A 334 -1.45 -6.98 11.31
CA LEU A 334 -0.28 -7.80 11.05
C LEU A 334 0.81 -7.41 12.05
N VAL A 335 0.81 -8.07 13.20
CA VAL A 335 1.53 -7.63 14.39
C VAL A 335 2.46 -8.69 14.97
N ALA A 336 3.47 -8.26 15.72
CA ALA A 336 4.54 -9.12 16.24
C ALA A 336 5.25 -9.94 15.14
N GLY A 337 5.29 -9.40 13.92
CA GLY A 337 5.89 -10.02 12.74
C GLY A 337 7.35 -9.66 12.51
N ARG A 338 8.03 -10.37 11.61
CA ARG A 338 9.29 -9.88 11.00
C ARG A 338 8.99 -9.07 9.73
N ARG A 339 8.25 -9.65 8.78
CA ARG A 339 7.83 -9.04 7.52
C ARG A 339 6.32 -9.20 7.28
N GLY A 340 5.63 -8.11 6.95
CA GLY A 340 4.18 -8.10 6.76
C GLY A 340 3.72 -8.74 5.44
N VAL A 341 3.48 -7.91 4.42
CA VAL A 341 3.03 -8.34 3.08
C VAL A 341 4.19 -8.31 2.10
N ILE A 342 4.42 -9.40 1.40
CA ILE A 342 5.53 -9.57 0.48
C ILE A 342 4.98 -10.05 -0.86
N SER A 343 5.34 -9.35 -1.92
CA SER A 343 5.13 -9.81 -3.29
C SER A 343 6.50 -10.05 -3.95
N ASP A 344 6.81 -11.31 -4.21
CA ASP A 344 8.12 -11.79 -4.62
C ASP A 344 8.03 -12.57 -5.94
N ASN A 345 8.90 -12.25 -6.90
CA ASN A 345 9.05 -12.96 -8.16
C ASN A 345 7.74 -13.21 -8.96
N ASN A 346 6.84 -12.22 -9.00
CA ASN A 346 5.59 -12.25 -9.77
C ASN A 346 5.76 -11.52 -11.11
N VAL A 347 4.98 -11.88 -12.14
CA VAL A 347 4.81 -11.19 -13.42
C VAL A 347 3.37 -10.64 -13.51
N GLY A 348 3.18 -9.37 -13.20
CA GLY A 348 1.86 -8.72 -13.00
C GLY A 348 1.99 -7.54 -12.02
N ASN A 349 0.96 -6.85 -11.55
CA ASN A 349 0.16 -7.25 -10.37
C ASN A 349 -0.63 -6.04 -9.86
N MET A 350 -1.49 -6.25 -8.86
CA MET A 350 -2.22 -5.18 -8.16
C MET A 350 -2.33 -5.59 -6.69
N PHE A 351 -1.28 -5.35 -5.89
CA PHE A 351 -1.38 -5.52 -4.44
C PHE A 351 -1.97 -4.25 -3.85
N VAL A 352 -3.12 -4.37 -3.22
CA VAL A 352 -3.79 -3.28 -2.53
C VAL A 352 -3.72 -3.55 -1.03
N VAL A 353 -2.88 -2.80 -0.32
CA VAL A 353 -2.68 -2.92 1.12
C VAL A 353 -3.18 -1.64 1.76
N THR A 354 -4.35 -1.67 2.40
CA THR A 354 -5.02 -0.46 2.87
C THR A 354 -5.75 -0.57 4.21
N ALA A 355 -5.69 0.49 5.02
CA ALA A 355 -6.36 0.56 6.32
C ALA A 355 -5.91 -0.52 7.30
N ASN A 356 -4.64 -0.95 7.23
CA ASN A 356 -4.10 -1.99 8.10
C ASN A 356 -3.24 -1.40 9.24
N HIS A 357 -3.07 -2.19 10.29
CA HIS A 357 -2.09 -1.95 11.33
C HIS A 357 -0.94 -2.95 11.19
N PHE A 358 0.27 -2.45 10.92
CA PHE A 358 1.50 -3.22 10.90
C PHE A 358 2.36 -2.93 12.12
N ALA A 359 2.72 -3.97 12.87
CA ALA A 359 3.77 -3.89 13.90
C ALA A 359 4.81 -4.99 13.63
N VAL A 360 5.86 -4.61 12.90
CA VAL A 360 6.85 -5.54 12.34
C VAL A 360 8.29 -5.08 12.58
N ARG A 361 9.22 -6.03 12.59
CA ARG A 361 10.62 -5.79 12.95
C ARG A 361 11.54 -5.43 11.79
N GLU A 362 11.17 -5.76 10.55
CA GLU A 362 12.05 -5.58 9.38
C GLU A 362 11.37 -4.82 8.23
N ARG A 363 10.25 -5.34 7.69
CA ARG A 363 9.52 -4.75 6.55
C ARG A 363 8.01 -4.86 6.67
N ALA A 364 7.25 -3.78 6.56
CA ALA A 364 5.78 -3.91 6.59
C ALA A 364 5.21 -4.36 5.26
N VAL A 365 5.65 -3.72 4.17
CA VAL A 365 5.28 -4.10 2.81
C VAL A 365 6.51 -4.14 1.93
N VAL A 366 6.63 -5.21 1.13
CA VAL A 366 7.72 -5.38 0.17
C VAL A 366 7.12 -5.68 -1.20
N LEU A 367 7.41 -4.81 -2.18
CA LEU A 367 6.91 -4.94 -3.54
C LEU A 367 8.05 -5.27 -4.51
N GLY A 368 8.05 -6.51 -5.00
CA GLY A 368 8.83 -6.91 -6.17
C GLY A 368 10.25 -7.39 -5.84
N THR A 369 10.45 -8.05 -4.70
CA THR A 369 11.69 -8.82 -4.49
C THR A 369 11.82 -9.92 -5.56
N GLY A 370 13.04 -10.40 -5.85
CA GLY A 370 13.27 -11.51 -6.78
C GLY A 370 13.70 -11.14 -8.21
N ALA A 371 13.87 -12.15 -9.06
CA ALA A 371 14.53 -12.05 -10.37
C ALA A 371 13.57 -11.92 -11.59
N ALA A 372 12.28 -12.15 -11.42
CA ALA A 372 11.27 -12.06 -12.48
C ALA A 372 11.19 -10.64 -13.09
N THR A 373 10.91 -10.59 -14.39
CA THR A 373 10.97 -9.37 -15.24
C THR A 373 9.94 -8.29 -14.88
N ASN A 374 8.76 -8.64 -14.34
CA ASN A 374 7.67 -7.68 -14.04
C ASN A 374 7.13 -7.83 -12.61
N GLY A 375 7.96 -7.54 -11.61
CA GLY A 375 7.55 -7.69 -10.20
C GLY A 375 6.55 -6.62 -9.79
N SER A 376 5.48 -7.02 -9.11
CA SER A 376 4.62 -6.20 -8.23
C SER A 376 4.37 -4.74 -8.66
N ASN A 377 4.13 -4.50 -9.95
CA ASN A 377 3.84 -3.16 -10.43
C ASN A 377 2.43 -2.73 -10.00
N ASP A 378 2.05 -1.48 -10.29
CA ASP A 378 0.66 -1.01 -10.24
C ASP A 378 -0.04 -1.28 -8.89
N SER A 379 0.73 -1.27 -7.81
CA SER A 379 0.25 -1.61 -6.46
C SER A 379 -0.01 -0.35 -5.64
N LYS A 380 -0.94 -0.45 -4.69
CA LYS A 380 -1.39 0.66 -3.86
C LYS A 380 -1.23 0.33 -2.38
N ILE A 381 -0.46 1.16 -1.70
CA ILE A 381 -0.24 1.08 -0.25
C ILE A 381 -0.77 2.37 0.37
N SER A 382 -1.90 2.31 1.07
CA SER A 382 -2.50 3.53 1.60
C SER A 382 -3.23 3.41 2.94
N ASP A 383 -3.28 4.50 3.69
CA ASP A 383 -4.09 4.58 4.91
C ASP A 383 -3.68 3.54 5.97
N ASN A 384 -2.44 3.05 5.93
CA ASN A 384 -1.94 2.09 6.91
C ASN A 384 -1.23 2.80 8.06
N PHE A 385 -1.40 2.27 9.27
CA PHE A 385 -0.57 2.59 10.41
C PHE A 385 0.57 1.56 10.50
N ILE A 386 1.80 2.02 10.27
CA ILE A 386 2.98 1.17 10.14
C ILE A 386 3.99 1.57 11.22
N ILE A 387 4.18 0.69 12.21
CA ILE A 387 5.14 0.89 13.28
C ILE A 387 6.26 -0.14 13.24
N GLY A 388 7.48 0.37 13.25
CA GLY A 388 8.66 -0.42 13.57
C GLY A 388 8.72 -0.64 15.08
N TRP A 389 8.64 -1.90 15.50
CA TRP A 389 8.66 -2.29 16.90
C TRP A 389 9.67 -3.41 17.12
N ASP A 390 10.64 -3.18 17.99
CA ASP A 390 11.61 -4.19 18.44
C ASP A 390 11.29 -4.62 19.89
N PRO A 391 10.74 -5.83 20.11
CA PRO A 391 10.48 -6.35 21.45
C PRO A 391 11.72 -6.94 22.14
N GLY A 392 12.94 -6.75 21.62
CA GLY A 392 14.16 -7.31 22.23
C GLY A 392 14.35 -8.80 21.97
N ASP A 393 13.78 -9.32 20.86
CA ASP A 393 14.05 -10.67 20.40
C ASP A 393 15.43 -10.71 19.73
N ALA A 394 16.23 -11.74 20.02
CA ALA A 394 17.68 -11.88 19.77
C ALA A 394 18.17 -11.86 18.29
N GLY A 395 17.41 -11.30 17.35
CA GLY A 395 17.84 -11.10 15.96
C GLY A 395 18.59 -9.79 15.77
N THR A 396 19.77 -9.85 15.16
CA THR A 396 20.50 -8.66 14.70
C THR A 396 19.91 -8.22 13.36
N TYR A 397 19.21 -7.09 13.35
CA TYR A 397 18.74 -6.44 12.13
C TYR A 397 19.53 -5.15 11.92
N ASP A 398 19.96 -4.89 10.69
CA ASP A 398 20.75 -3.70 10.37
C ASP A 398 19.85 -2.49 10.03
N ASP A 399 18.62 -2.75 9.59
CA ASP A 399 17.65 -1.71 9.26
C ASP A 399 16.17 -2.15 9.39
N TRP A 400 15.30 -1.16 9.38
CA TRP A 400 13.85 -1.30 9.20
C TRP A 400 13.39 -0.41 8.06
N VAL A 401 12.44 -0.91 7.27
CA VAL A 401 11.76 -0.10 6.25
C VAL A 401 10.26 -0.34 6.34
N GLY A 402 9.47 0.72 6.43
CA GLY A 402 8.01 0.60 6.42
C GLY A 402 7.53 -0.03 5.11
N VAL A 403 7.73 0.69 3.99
CA VAL A 403 7.42 0.19 2.65
C VAL A 403 8.68 0.18 1.79
N GLU A 404 9.06 -1.00 1.29
CA GLU A 404 10.18 -1.15 0.36
C GLU A 404 9.71 -1.58 -1.04
N VAL A 405 10.17 -0.87 -2.07
CA VAL A 405 9.70 -1.04 -3.44
C VAL A 405 10.86 -1.27 -4.39
N PHE A 406 10.80 -2.36 -5.15
CA PHE A 406 11.69 -2.74 -6.26
C PHE A 406 10.95 -2.79 -7.61
N SER A 407 9.69 -2.34 -7.63
CA SER A 407 8.78 -2.36 -8.76
C SER A 407 8.38 -0.94 -9.20
N SER A 408 7.62 -0.86 -10.29
CA SER A 408 7.26 0.40 -10.94
C SER A 408 5.77 0.71 -10.85
N TYR A 409 5.42 1.98 -11.04
CA TYR A 409 4.03 2.47 -11.09
C TYR A 409 3.23 2.28 -9.79
N ASN A 410 3.91 2.20 -8.65
CA ASN A 410 3.23 2.03 -7.37
C ASN A 410 2.81 3.37 -6.76
N GLN A 411 1.75 3.33 -5.97
CA GLN A 411 1.21 4.47 -5.23
C GLN A 411 1.33 4.22 -3.73
N ILE A 412 2.05 5.09 -3.03
CA ILE A 412 2.27 5.02 -1.59
C ILE A 412 1.80 6.33 -0.98
N HIS A 413 0.62 6.32 -0.37
CA HIS A 413 0.05 7.58 0.11
C HIS A 413 -0.76 7.47 1.38
N HIS A 414 -0.82 8.56 2.15
CA HIS A 414 -1.63 8.65 3.37
C HIS A 414 -1.30 7.57 4.42
N ASN A 415 -0.08 7.01 4.38
CA ASN A 415 0.37 6.08 5.40
C ASN A 415 1.03 6.83 6.55
N GLU A 416 0.92 6.24 7.73
CA GLU A 416 1.47 6.70 8.97
C GLU A 416 2.64 5.80 9.38
N PHE A 417 3.86 6.34 9.43
CA PHE A 417 5.07 5.59 9.74
C PHE A 417 5.61 5.99 11.10
N TYR A 418 5.83 5.01 11.98
CA TYR A 418 6.28 5.23 13.35
C TYR A 418 7.48 4.34 13.65
N ARG A 419 8.37 4.83 14.52
CA ARG A 419 9.43 4.04 15.15
C ARG A 419 9.23 4.03 16.65
N ALA A 420 9.27 2.84 17.26
CA ALA A 420 9.26 2.67 18.71
C ALA A 420 10.28 1.61 19.16
N GLY A 421 11.17 1.98 20.07
CA GLY A 421 12.15 1.07 20.70
C GLY A 421 13.31 0.61 19.81
N MET A 422 13.27 0.83 18.49
CA MET A 422 14.33 0.40 17.57
C MET A 422 15.59 1.24 17.74
N THR A 423 16.77 0.64 17.73
CA THR A 423 18.07 1.32 17.90
C THR A 423 18.84 1.52 16.59
N PHE A 424 18.48 0.77 15.55
CA PHE A 424 19.08 0.82 14.22
C PHE A 424 18.31 1.76 13.26
N ARG A 425 18.76 1.84 12.00
CA ARG A 425 18.21 2.75 10.98
C ARG A 425 16.79 2.35 10.60
N CYS A 426 15.86 3.30 10.60
CA CYS A 426 14.47 3.13 10.19
C CYS A 426 14.11 4.08 9.04
N ASP A 427 13.86 3.58 7.84
CA ASP A 427 13.36 4.38 6.72
C ASP A 427 11.84 4.18 6.58
N ALA A 428 11.05 5.24 6.45
CA ALA A 428 9.60 5.07 6.28
C ALA A 428 9.27 4.42 4.92
N VAL A 429 9.82 4.98 3.84
CA VAL A 429 9.66 4.46 2.48
C VAL A 429 11.04 4.34 1.83
N ARG A 430 11.33 3.20 1.20
CA ARG A 430 12.54 3.01 0.41
C ARG A 430 12.19 2.54 -1.00
N VAL A 431 12.62 3.31 -1.99
CA VAL A 431 12.61 2.93 -3.40
C VAL A 431 13.98 2.36 -3.74
N SER A 432 14.04 1.04 -3.86
CA SER A 432 15.26 0.26 -3.94
C SER A 432 15.55 -0.20 -5.36
N VAL A 433 16.81 -0.59 -5.58
CA VAL A 433 17.28 -1.28 -6.79
C VAL A 433 17.83 -2.64 -6.40
N SER A 434 17.80 -3.60 -7.32
CA SER A 434 18.46 -4.90 -7.18
C SER A 434 19.33 -5.17 -8.40
N ALA A 435 20.10 -6.27 -8.40
CA ALA A 435 20.98 -6.62 -9.51
C ALA A 435 20.26 -6.73 -10.87
N THR A 436 18.96 -7.05 -10.86
CA THR A 436 18.15 -7.24 -12.07
C THR A 436 17.07 -6.16 -12.24
N ARG A 437 16.95 -5.20 -11.32
CA ARG A 437 15.78 -4.31 -11.25
C ARG A 437 16.12 -2.89 -10.81
N SER A 438 15.43 -1.94 -11.41
CA SER A 438 15.33 -0.57 -10.92
C SER A 438 13.86 -0.18 -10.80
N ALA A 439 13.47 0.31 -9.63
CA ALA A 439 12.13 0.85 -9.42
C ALA A 439 11.97 2.17 -10.17
N SER A 440 10.86 2.31 -10.91
CA SER A 440 10.57 3.50 -11.69
C SER A 440 9.13 3.99 -11.61
N SER A 441 8.91 5.29 -11.84
CA SER A 441 7.54 5.84 -11.99
C SER A 441 6.65 5.66 -10.75
N ASN A 442 7.23 5.65 -9.55
CA ASN A 442 6.49 5.51 -8.30
C ASN A 442 6.00 6.88 -7.78
N THR A 443 4.83 6.91 -7.15
CA THR A 443 4.25 8.12 -6.55
C THR A 443 4.17 7.96 -5.04
N ILE A 444 4.76 8.90 -4.30
CA ILE A 444 4.82 8.90 -2.83
C ILE A 444 4.26 10.22 -2.32
N GLU A 445 3.06 10.21 -1.73
CA GLU A 445 2.37 11.45 -1.38
C GLU A 445 1.62 11.43 -0.04
N SER A 446 1.52 12.58 0.62
CA SER A 446 0.68 12.77 1.81
C SER A 446 0.93 11.80 2.97
N ASN A 447 2.12 11.19 3.05
CA ASN A 447 2.48 10.29 4.14
C ASN A 447 2.96 11.10 5.36
N LEU A 448 2.71 10.55 6.55
CA LEU A 448 3.25 11.05 7.80
C LEU A 448 4.44 10.20 8.25
N TYR A 449 5.62 10.80 8.29
CA TYR A 449 6.84 10.20 8.81
C TYR A 449 7.04 10.64 10.26
N ASN A 450 6.72 9.78 11.22
CA ASN A 450 6.82 10.07 12.64
C ASN A 450 7.94 9.26 13.31
N THR A 451 8.83 9.92 14.05
CA THR A 451 9.96 9.33 14.80
C THR A 451 10.93 8.42 14.02
N THR A 452 10.77 8.26 12.69
CA THR A 452 11.66 7.43 11.87
C THR A 452 13.06 8.04 11.75
N THR A 453 14.04 7.24 11.35
CA THR A 453 15.38 7.76 11.04
C THR A 453 15.33 8.59 9.78
N ASN A 454 14.79 8.06 8.67
CA ASN A 454 14.60 8.79 7.42
C ASN A 454 13.14 8.72 6.97
N GLY A 455 12.70 9.70 6.20
CA GLY A 455 11.39 9.69 5.53
C GLY A 455 11.42 8.77 4.31
N THR A 456 11.73 9.35 3.15
CA THR A 456 11.86 8.62 1.88
C THR A 456 13.32 8.47 1.48
N VAL A 457 13.72 7.27 1.07
CA VAL A 457 15.06 6.97 0.53
C VAL A 457 14.91 6.42 -0.88
N ILE A 458 15.50 7.10 -1.87
CA ILE A 458 15.52 6.69 -3.27
C ILE A 458 16.94 6.23 -3.59
N ALA A 459 17.10 4.95 -3.88
CA ALA A 459 18.40 4.34 -4.14
C ALA A 459 18.98 4.80 -5.49
N ALA A 460 20.31 4.80 -5.58
CA ALA A 460 21.00 5.06 -6.83
C ALA A 460 20.56 4.07 -7.92
N GLY A 461 20.19 4.61 -9.08
CA GLY A 461 19.67 3.83 -10.20
C GLY A 461 18.14 3.75 -10.26
N ALA A 462 17.41 4.10 -9.20
CA ALA A 462 15.96 4.30 -9.27
C ALA A 462 15.63 5.56 -10.10
N THR A 463 14.50 5.54 -10.81
CA THR A 463 14.15 6.61 -11.76
C THR A 463 12.71 7.07 -11.60
N SER A 464 12.39 8.27 -12.06
CA SER A 464 11.03 8.79 -12.27
C SER A 464 10.13 8.71 -11.03
N THR A 465 10.68 8.78 -9.82
CA THR A 465 9.89 8.79 -8.57
C THR A 465 9.38 10.19 -8.29
N GLN A 466 8.10 10.31 -7.96
CA GLN A 466 7.44 11.56 -7.61
C GLN A 466 7.15 11.61 -6.11
N LEU A 467 7.50 12.73 -5.47
CA LEU A 467 7.28 12.97 -4.05
C LEU A 467 6.51 14.30 -3.84
N SER A 468 5.38 14.27 -3.12
CA SER A 468 4.57 15.46 -2.84
C SER A 468 3.90 15.41 -1.45
N PHE A 469 3.64 16.56 -0.83
CA PHE A 469 2.78 16.70 0.36
C PHE A 469 3.11 15.85 1.62
N ASN A 470 4.30 15.25 1.73
CA ASN A 470 4.65 14.41 2.89
C ASN A 470 5.04 15.23 4.13
N ARG A 471 4.55 14.84 5.30
CA ARG A 471 4.79 15.50 6.59
C ARG A 471 5.79 14.72 7.43
N SER A 472 6.73 15.41 8.06
CA SER A 472 7.68 14.81 9.01
C SER A 472 7.49 15.35 10.42
N ILE A 473 7.44 14.46 11.41
CA ILE A 473 7.34 14.79 12.84
C ILE A 473 8.40 13.97 13.58
N GLY A 474 9.33 14.62 14.27
CA GLY A 474 10.33 13.90 15.08
C GLY A 474 11.30 13.00 14.29
N VAL A 475 11.40 13.17 12.97
CA VAL A 475 12.40 12.48 12.15
C VAL A 475 13.79 12.96 12.53
N THR A 476 14.72 12.04 12.84
CA THR A 476 16.07 12.39 13.32
C THR A 476 17.11 12.55 12.20
N GLY A 477 16.88 11.94 11.03
CA GLY A 477 17.73 12.00 9.84
C GLY A 477 17.13 12.83 8.72
N GLN A 478 17.39 12.45 7.46
CA GLN A 478 16.91 13.20 6.30
C GLN A 478 15.47 12.83 5.94
N GLN A 479 14.63 13.84 5.68
CA GLN A 479 13.27 13.62 5.19
C GLN A 479 13.27 12.95 3.80
N LEU A 480 14.21 13.33 2.94
CA LEU A 480 14.45 12.74 1.62
C LEU A 480 15.95 12.50 1.43
N ILE A 481 16.31 11.26 1.07
CA ILE A 481 17.63 10.90 0.53
C ILE A 481 17.41 10.51 -0.91
N ASP A 482 17.89 11.31 -1.86
CA ASP A 482 17.69 11.07 -3.28
C ASP A 482 19.00 10.74 -3.99
N GLY A 483 19.16 9.46 -4.34
CA GLY A 483 20.21 8.99 -5.24
C GLY A 483 19.71 8.74 -6.67
N GLY A 484 18.44 9.01 -6.97
CA GLY A 484 17.83 8.76 -8.28
C GLY A 484 18.26 9.77 -9.35
N SER A 485 18.02 9.45 -10.63
CA SER A 485 18.43 10.33 -11.76
C SER A 485 17.32 11.21 -12.35
N THR A 486 16.04 10.95 -12.03
CA THR A 486 14.89 11.72 -12.56
C THR A 486 13.77 11.91 -11.53
N THR A 487 14.13 12.01 -10.25
CA THR A 487 13.19 12.26 -9.15
C THR A 487 12.56 13.66 -9.26
N ARG A 488 11.24 13.77 -9.09
CA ARG A 488 10.53 15.06 -9.03
C ARG A 488 9.98 15.28 -7.63
N THR A 489 10.34 16.40 -7.01
CA THR A 489 9.90 16.77 -5.65
C THR A 489 9.12 18.08 -5.69
N ALA A 490 7.89 18.09 -5.20
CA ALA A 490 7.10 19.30 -4.97
C ALA A 490 6.93 19.54 -3.47
N PHE A 491 7.31 20.72 -2.98
CA PHE A 491 7.20 21.08 -1.57
C PHE A 491 5.85 21.76 -1.28
N LEU A 492 5.04 21.06 -0.45
CA LEU A 492 3.96 21.46 0.48
C LEU A 492 2.95 22.59 0.15
N ASP A 493 1.68 22.29 0.40
CA ASP A 493 0.43 23.10 0.25
C ASP A 493 0.21 24.18 1.34
N THR A 494 1.26 24.57 2.08
CA THR A 494 1.16 25.57 3.16
C THR A 494 2.44 26.39 3.28
N ASP A 495 2.34 27.58 3.91
CA ASP A 495 3.48 28.44 4.25
C ASP A 495 4.59 27.63 4.95
N LEU A 496 5.79 27.65 4.37
CA LEU A 496 6.98 27.04 4.94
C LEU A 496 7.54 27.93 6.07
N PHE A 497 7.09 27.70 7.30
CA PHE A 497 7.62 28.39 8.48
C PHE A 497 8.96 27.78 8.93
N LEU A 498 10.08 28.44 8.62
CA LEU A 498 11.41 28.03 9.08
C LEU A 498 11.71 28.70 10.43
N GLY A 499 11.64 27.93 11.52
CA GLY A 499 11.92 28.44 12.88
C GLY A 499 13.39 28.80 13.13
N ALA A 500 14.32 28.15 12.41
CA ALA A 500 15.73 28.51 12.31
C ALA A 500 16.36 27.80 11.09
N GLY A 501 17.08 28.53 10.23
CA GLY A 501 17.72 28.00 9.01
C GLY A 501 16.92 28.28 7.73
N GLY A 502 17.61 28.37 6.58
CA GLY A 502 17.01 28.63 5.26
C GLY A 502 16.87 27.39 4.38
N MET A 503 16.22 27.53 3.22
CA MET A 503 16.19 26.50 2.17
C MET A 503 17.59 26.35 1.54
N LYS A 504 18.09 25.12 1.42
CA LYS A 504 19.41 24.83 0.81
C LYS A 504 19.24 23.90 -0.39
N ALA A 505 19.63 24.37 -1.58
CA ALA A 505 19.81 23.53 -2.76
C ALA A 505 21.30 23.18 -2.90
N HIS A 506 21.71 21.98 -2.49
CA HIS A 506 23.11 21.56 -2.50
C HIS A 506 23.24 20.06 -2.81
N ILE A 507 24.20 19.72 -3.67
CA ILE A 507 24.67 18.34 -3.85
C ILE A 507 26.16 18.33 -3.47
N PRO A 508 26.56 17.61 -2.42
CA PRO A 508 27.96 17.51 -2.03
C PRO A 508 28.85 17.02 -3.17
N GLY A 509 29.94 17.74 -3.44
CA GLY A 509 30.95 17.32 -4.42
C GLY A 509 30.61 17.56 -5.90
N VAL A 510 29.46 18.17 -6.22
CA VAL A 510 29.05 18.43 -7.61
C VAL A 510 29.04 19.94 -7.89
N ALA A 511 29.96 20.39 -8.73
CA ALA A 511 30.04 21.77 -9.21
C ALA A 511 29.13 21.97 -10.43
N ALA A 512 27.82 22.10 -10.19
CA ALA A 512 26.82 22.36 -11.24
C ALA A 512 25.83 23.47 -10.81
N PRO A 513 25.23 24.21 -11.76
CA PRO A 513 24.23 25.23 -11.48
C PRO A 513 23.05 24.70 -10.65
N ARG A 514 22.43 25.56 -9.86
CA ARG A 514 21.18 25.26 -9.13
C ARG A 514 20.12 26.29 -9.50
N GLU A 515 18.94 25.83 -9.88
CA GLU A 515 17.91 26.71 -10.45
C GLU A 515 16.57 26.65 -9.73
N MET A 516 15.89 27.80 -9.71
CA MET A 516 14.44 27.90 -9.50
C MET A 516 13.81 28.47 -10.77
N ARG A 517 12.87 27.74 -11.39
CA ARG A 517 12.24 28.09 -12.67
C ARG A 517 10.76 28.47 -12.47
N PHE A 518 10.30 29.48 -13.20
CA PHE A 518 8.89 29.90 -13.24
C PHE A 518 8.33 29.72 -14.66
N HIS A 519 7.19 29.02 -14.76
CA HIS A 519 6.52 28.64 -16.00
C HIS A 519 5.06 29.15 -16.01
N PRO A 520 4.81 30.41 -16.36
CA PRO A 520 3.46 30.98 -16.47
C PRO A 520 2.62 30.44 -17.65
N ALA A 521 3.23 29.80 -18.66
CA ALA A 521 2.53 29.06 -19.71
C ALA A 521 3.06 27.63 -19.78
N GLY A 522 2.17 26.63 -19.92
CA GLY A 522 2.45 25.20 -19.71
C GLY A 522 3.40 24.49 -20.70
N SER A 523 4.44 25.15 -21.19
CA SER A 523 5.52 24.51 -21.95
C SER A 523 6.70 24.12 -21.03
N SER A 524 7.62 23.31 -21.55
CA SER A 524 8.88 22.93 -20.89
C SER A 524 9.92 24.05 -20.87
N THR A 525 9.65 25.19 -21.51
CA THR A 525 10.52 26.37 -21.53
C THR A 525 10.20 27.25 -20.32
N TRP A 526 11.23 27.74 -19.62
CA TRP A 526 11.08 28.69 -18.52
C TRP A 526 10.90 30.11 -19.05
N ASP A 527 10.17 30.96 -18.32
CA ASP A 527 10.01 32.39 -18.66
C ASP A 527 10.84 33.29 -17.74
N ALA A 528 11.00 32.88 -16.47
CA ALA A 528 11.90 33.52 -15.52
C ALA A 528 12.63 32.46 -14.66
N ARG A 529 13.86 32.75 -14.27
CA ARG A 529 14.63 31.86 -13.37
C ARG A 529 15.61 32.59 -12.47
N PHE A 530 15.91 31.97 -11.34
CA PHE A 530 17.07 32.24 -10.50
C PHE A 530 18.06 31.09 -10.66
N THR A 531 19.29 31.37 -11.11
CA THR A 531 20.34 30.37 -11.30
C THR A 531 21.53 30.72 -10.40
N ALA A 532 21.85 29.87 -9.44
CA ALA A 532 23.06 29.98 -8.64
C ALA A 532 24.22 29.22 -9.31
N THR A 533 25.37 29.86 -9.49
CA THR A 533 26.59 29.28 -10.07
C THR A 533 27.85 29.63 -9.26
N GLY A 534 28.88 28.79 -9.37
CA GLY A 534 30.18 29.02 -8.72
C GLY A 534 30.20 28.80 -7.19
N GLY A 535 31.28 29.24 -6.55
CA GLY A 535 31.55 29.07 -5.12
C GLY A 535 32.44 27.86 -4.79
N THR A 536 33.34 28.02 -3.82
CA THR A 536 34.17 26.93 -3.30
C THR A 536 33.54 26.34 -2.04
N ALA A 537 33.52 25.01 -1.92
CA ALA A 537 33.05 24.33 -0.72
C ALA A 537 33.73 24.90 0.53
N GLY A 538 32.93 25.31 1.52
CA GLY A 538 33.42 25.85 2.80
C GLY A 538 33.68 27.36 2.83
N THR A 539 33.46 28.10 1.73
CA THR A 539 33.67 29.56 1.69
C THR A 539 32.38 30.31 1.36
N ASN A 540 31.99 31.25 2.23
CA ASN A 540 30.78 32.05 2.05
C ASN A 540 31.01 33.20 1.04
N GLY A 541 30.01 33.48 0.20
CA GLY A 541 29.96 34.70 -0.61
C GLY A 541 30.69 34.67 -1.97
N GLN A 542 31.12 33.49 -2.43
CA GLN A 542 31.84 33.33 -3.71
C GLN A 542 30.95 32.88 -4.88
N GLY A 543 29.67 32.59 -4.63
CA GLY A 543 28.72 32.21 -5.68
C GLY A 543 28.06 33.43 -6.32
N ALA A 544 27.63 33.29 -7.58
CA ALA A 544 26.82 34.27 -8.27
C ALA A 544 25.35 33.79 -8.33
N ILE A 545 24.41 34.74 -8.32
CA ILE A 545 23.01 34.49 -8.66
C ILE A 545 22.70 35.26 -9.93
N THR A 546 22.40 34.53 -11.00
CA THR A 546 21.86 35.09 -12.24
C THR A 546 20.34 35.12 -12.16
N ILE A 547 19.76 36.29 -12.45
CA ILE A 547 18.32 36.49 -12.53
C ILE A 547 17.97 36.73 -14.00
N SER A 548 17.24 35.82 -14.63
CA SER A 548 16.89 35.90 -16.06
C SER A 548 15.41 36.21 -16.26
N GLY A 549 15.10 37.14 -17.18
CA GLY A 549 13.73 37.46 -17.58
C GLY A 549 12.92 38.32 -16.61
N VAL A 550 13.58 39.07 -15.70
CA VAL A 550 12.90 39.70 -14.54
C VAL A 550 12.94 41.24 -14.58
N ARG A 551 11.81 41.86 -14.21
CA ARG A 551 11.73 43.24 -13.71
C ARG A 551 11.85 43.23 -12.19
N ILE A 552 12.79 44.00 -11.63
CA ILE A 552 12.97 44.10 -10.18
C ILE A 552 12.14 45.29 -9.67
N TYR A 553 11.09 45.01 -8.89
CA TYR A 553 10.37 46.03 -8.11
C TYR A 553 10.84 45.95 -6.66
N THR A 554 11.72 46.87 -6.27
CA THR A 554 12.31 46.94 -4.92
C THR A 554 12.41 48.40 -4.47
N THR A 555 12.59 48.62 -3.18
CA THR A 555 12.90 49.95 -2.65
C THR A 555 14.32 50.37 -3.03
N ASP A 556 15.32 49.52 -2.74
CA ASP A 556 16.73 49.79 -3.03
C ASP A 556 17.43 48.55 -3.60
N VAL A 557 18.52 48.78 -4.36
CA VAL A 557 19.51 47.77 -4.77
C VAL A 557 20.86 48.20 -4.21
N LEU A 558 21.39 47.44 -3.24
CA LEU A 558 22.59 47.79 -2.48
C LEU A 558 23.69 46.72 -2.66
N PRO A 559 24.98 47.11 -2.72
CA PRO A 559 26.08 46.14 -2.68
C PRO A 559 26.24 45.56 -1.27
N SER A 560 26.76 44.32 -1.17
CA SER A 560 26.98 43.65 0.13
C SER A 560 28.13 44.25 0.95
N SER A 561 29.06 44.94 0.29
CA SER A 561 30.14 45.70 0.91
C SER A 561 30.28 47.06 0.24
N SER A 562 30.51 48.10 1.05
CA SER A 562 30.74 49.45 0.55
C SER A 562 31.99 49.50 -0.34
N ASN A 563 31.92 50.27 -1.42
CA ASN A 563 33.05 50.54 -2.34
C ASN A 563 33.74 49.30 -2.93
N THR A 564 33.02 48.16 -3.03
CA THR A 564 33.61 46.88 -3.47
C THR A 564 33.04 46.38 -4.80
N PHE A 565 31.83 46.78 -5.18
CA PHE A 565 31.11 46.21 -6.33
C PHE A 565 30.67 47.30 -7.33
N SER A 566 30.82 47.00 -8.62
CA SER A 566 30.36 47.85 -9.73
C SER A 566 28.92 47.50 -10.12
N LEU A 567 28.17 48.52 -10.56
CA LEU A 567 26.88 48.33 -11.24
C LEU A 567 27.12 48.30 -12.75
N GLY A 568 27.19 47.09 -13.32
CA GLY A 568 27.63 46.85 -14.70
C GLY A 568 29.13 46.53 -14.80
N SER A 569 29.61 46.27 -16.01
CA SER A 569 31.03 45.97 -16.30
C SER A 569 31.45 46.49 -17.68
N ALA A 570 32.75 46.51 -17.98
CA ALA A 570 33.29 46.97 -19.27
C ALA A 570 32.67 46.23 -20.48
N SER A 571 32.38 44.94 -20.33
CA SER A 571 31.73 44.11 -21.36
C SER A 571 30.20 43.99 -21.20
N GLY A 572 29.62 44.63 -20.18
CA GLY A 572 28.22 44.50 -19.78
C GLY A 572 27.61 45.86 -19.49
N LEU A 573 27.61 46.72 -20.51
CA LEU A 573 27.18 48.11 -20.41
C LEU A 573 25.66 48.24 -20.44
N TYR A 574 25.13 49.14 -19.61
CA TYR A 574 23.74 49.56 -19.72
C TYR A 574 23.56 50.43 -20.97
N THR A 575 22.57 50.11 -21.79
CA THR A 575 22.24 50.93 -22.97
C THR A 575 21.68 52.30 -22.59
N SER A 576 20.98 52.40 -21.46
CA SER A 576 20.50 53.66 -20.88
C SER A 576 20.24 53.51 -19.38
N VAL A 577 20.47 54.58 -18.62
CA VAL A 577 20.15 54.68 -17.19
C VAL A 577 19.15 55.83 -17.00
N TRP A 578 17.95 55.50 -16.53
CA TRP A 578 16.89 56.47 -16.25
C TRP A 578 16.83 56.71 -14.74
N ALA A 579 17.24 57.89 -14.30
CA ALA A 579 17.25 58.27 -12.89
C ALA A 579 16.53 59.61 -12.68
N ALA A 580 15.76 59.74 -11.60
CA ALA A 580 15.06 60.98 -11.27
C ALA A 580 16.01 62.13 -10.87
N SER A 581 17.19 61.79 -10.33
CA SER A 581 18.31 62.68 -10.04
C SER A 581 19.63 62.01 -10.43
N GLY A 582 20.68 62.80 -10.70
CA GLY A 582 21.99 62.28 -11.11
C GLY A 582 22.70 61.42 -10.06
N THR A 583 23.87 60.88 -10.43
CA THR A 583 24.69 60.07 -9.52
C THR A 583 25.35 60.95 -8.45
N VAL A 584 25.44 60.44 -7.22
CA VAL A 584 26.11 61.10 -6.09
C VAL A 584 27.43 60.39 -5.80
N ASN A 585 28.52 61.13 -5.80
CA ASN A 585 29.86 60.63 -5.47
C ASN A 585 30.32 61.25 -4.14
N PRO A 586 30.70 60.45 -3.12
CA PRO A 586 31.28 60.98 -1.88
C PRO A 586 32.53 61.83 -2.15
N SER A 587 32.56 63.06 -1.64
CA SER A 587 33.68 64.01 -1.84
C SER A 587 34.16 64.62 -0.52
N ASP A 588 34.28 63.80 0.52
CA ASP A 588 34.79 64.17 1.84
C ASP A 588 36.32 64.34 1.82
N ALA A 589 36.85 65.40 2.46
CA ALA A 589 38.27 65.68 2.55
C ALA A 589 39.08 64.58 3.27
N ARG A 590 38.44 63.79 4.13
CA ARG A 590 39.08 62.63 4.80
C ARG A 590 39.33 61.45 3.86
N LEU A 591 38.68 61.44 2.70
CA LEU A 591 38.76 60.39 1.69
C LEU A 591 39.67 60.77 0.50
N LYS A 592 40.28 61.96 0.51
CA LYS A 592 41.06 62.51 -0.61
C LYS A 592 42.39 63.08 -0.09
N SER A 593 43.40 63.13 -0.96
CA SER A 593 44.63 63.88 -0.67
C SER A 593 44.38 65.39 -0.72
N ASP A 594 45.34 66.18 -0.23
CA ASP A 594 45.32 67.63 -0.39
C ASP A 594 45.22 68.02 -1.87
N VAL A 595 44.36 69.00 -2.16
CA VAL A 595 44.14 69.51 -3.52
C VAL A 595 45.30 70.42 -3.91
N ARG A 596 46.04 70.07 -4.97
CA ARG A 596 47.12 70.92 -5.54
C ARG A 596 46.63 71.76 -6.72
N ALA A 597 47.38 72.80 -7.05
CA ALA A 597 47.20 73.55 -8.29
C ALA A 597 47.62 72.73 -9.53
N PHE A 598 47.02 73.05 -10.67
CA PHE A 598 47.46 72.55 -11.97
C PHE A 598 48.81 73.16 -12.36
N SER A 599 49.66 72.36 -12.96
CA SER A 599 50.92 72.79 -13.58
C SER A 599 50.70 73.47 -14.92
N ASP A 600 51.69 74.21 -15.41
CA ASP A 600 51.61 74.89 -16.71
C ASP A 600 51.37 73.89 -17.85
N ALA A 601 52.01 72.72 -17.81
CA ALA A 601 51.81 71.65 -18.77
C ALA A 601 50.37 71.10 -18.75
N GLU A 602 49.78 70.92 -17.56
CA GLU A 602 48.38 70.51 -17.42
C GLU A 602 47.41 71.58 -17.92
N ILE A 603 47.69 72.87 -17.67
CA ILE A 603 46.88 73.97 -18.17
C ILE A 603 46.94 74.02 -19.70
N SER A 604 48.12 73.89 -20.31
CA SER A 604 48.28 73.88 -21.76
C SER A 604 47.59 72.67 -22.40
N ALA A 605 47.78 71.47 -21.85
CA ALA A 605 47.11 70.26 -22.34
C ALA A 605 45.58 70.36 -22.22
N SER A 606 45.09 70.91 -21.10
CA SER A 606 43.65 71.16 -20.88
C SER A 606 43.05 72.08 -21.93
N GLN A 607 43.75 73.16 -22.28
CA GLN A 607 43.30 74.09 -23.33
C GLN A 607 43.30 73.43 -24.71
N ALA A 608 44.36 72.70 -25.06
CA ALA A 608 44.44 71.97 -26.33
C ALA A 608 43.36 70.90 -26.46
N ILE A 609 43.09 70.15 -25.38
CA ILE A 609 41.97 69.21 -25.31
C ILE A 609 40.64 69.94 -25.50
N GLY A 610 40.44 71.09 -24.84
CA GLY A 610 39.24 71.90 -24.99
C GLY A 610 39.01 72.40 -26.42
N GLU A 611 40.08 72.77 -27.14
CA GLU A 611 40.05 73.16 -28.55
C GLU A 611 39.79 71.98 -29.49
N ALA A 612 40.17 70.76 -29.10
CA ALA A 612 39.96 69.53 -29.87
C ALA A 612 38.57 68.88 -29.68
N LEU A 613 37.73 69.40 -28.78
CA LEU A 613 36.36 68.90 -28.60
C LEU A 613 35.50 69.21 -29.83
N GLY A 614 34.84 68.16 -30.36
CA GLY A 614 34.04 68.26 -31.58
C GLY A 614 32.75 67.44 -31.53
N ILE A 615 32.27 67.05 -32.71
CA ILE A 615 31.10 66.20 -32.88
C ILE A 615 31.54 64.87 -33.48
N TYR A 616 31.08 63.76 -32.90
CA TYR A 616 31.29 62.42 -33.41
C TYR A 616 29.97 61.63 -33.47
N GLN A 617 30.00 60.50 -34.17
CA GLN A 617 28.92 59.52 -34.17
C GLN A 617 29.53 58.16 -33.86
N PHE A 618 28.81 57.29 -33.15
CA PHE A 618 29.30 55.93 -32.90
C PHE A 618 29.28 55.13 -34.21
N LEU A 619 30.41 54.52 -34.56
CA LEU A 619 30.55 53.73 -35.79
C LEU A 619 29.50 52.61 -35.88
N ALA A 620 29.19 51.94 -34.77
CA ALA A 620 28.15 50.91 -34.71
C ALA A 620 26.76 51.47 -35.05
N SER A 621 26.41 52.66 -34.54
CA SER A 621 25.14 53.31 -34.88
C SER A 621 25.09 53.78 -36.34
N ILE A 622 26.22 54.20 -36.91
CA ILE A 622 26.28 54.52 -38.35
C ILE A 622 26.05 53.25 -39.18
N ALA A 623 26.68 52.13 -38.79
CA ALA A 623 26.52 50.85 -39.49
C ALA A 623 25.08 50.30 -39.40
N GLU A 624 24.41 50.46 -38.25
CA GLU A 624 23.06 49.94 -38.02
C GLU A 624 21.97 50.73 -38.76
N LYS A 625 22.02 52.07 -38.71
CA LYS A 625 20.92 52.93 -39.18
C LYS A 625 21.32 54.01 -40.20
N GLY A 626 22.58 54.03 -40.63
CA GLY A 626 23.13 55.02 -41.56
C GLY A 626 23.58 56.32 -40.89
N ALA A 627 24.52 57.02 -41.54
CA ALA A 627 25.12 58.26 -41.00
C ALA A 627 24.08 59.36 -40.74
N ASP A 628 23.03 59.44 -41.56
CA ASP A 628 21.98 60.47 -41.42
C ASP A 628 21.03 60.22 -40.23
N ALA A 629 20.87 58.97 -39.77
CA ALA A 629 20.01 58.61 -38.65
C ALA A 629 20.77 58.34 -37.34
N ALA A 630 22.10 58.15 -37.41
CA ALA A 630 22.96 58.11 -36.25
C ALA A 630 22.94 59.46 -35.52
N ARG A 631 22.84 59.44 -34.19
CA ARG A 631 22.77 60.67 -33.40
C ARG A 631 24.17 61.30 -33.37
N LEU A 632 24.24 62.63 -33.47
CA LEU A 632 25.46 63.41 -33.25
C LEU A 632 25.73 63.51 -31.75
N HIS A 633 26.95 63.21 -31.33
CA HIS A 633 27.43 63.28 -29.95
C HIS A 633 28.56 64.30 -29.84
N SER A 634 28.62 65.05 -28.76
CA SER A 634 29.70 66.03 -28.51
C SER A 634 30.81 65.40 -27.67
N GLY A 635 32.05 65.52 -28.11
CA GLY A 635 33.21 64.98 -27.43
C GLY A 635 34.41 64.76 -28.35
N MET A 636 35.30 63.87 -27.93
CA MET A 636 36.47 63.43 -28.69
C MET A 636 36.74 61.94 -28.42
N THR A 637 37.72 61.34 -29.10
CA THR A 637 38.20 59.99 -28.80
C THR A 637 39.26 60.01 -27.68
N VAL A 638 39.36 58.92 -26.93
CA VAL A 638 40.34 58.79 -25.84
C VAL A 638 41.77 58.87 -26.35
N GLN A 639 42.02 58.21 -27.49
CA GLN A 639 43.33 58.17 -28.12
C GLN A 639 43.82 59.57 -28.52
N HIS A 640 42.93 60.45 -29.01
CA HIS A 640 43.35 61.80 -29.35
C HIS A 640 43.68 62.65 -28.11
N ALA A 641 43.00 62.43 -26.98
CA ALA A 641 43.39 63.07 -25.73
C ALA A 641 44.74 62.55 -25.20
N ILE A 642 45.03 61.26 -25.36
CA ILE A 642 46.35 60.66 -25.05
C ILE A 642 47.45 61.37 -25.84
N GLU A 643 47.28 61.52 -27.16
CA GLU A 643 48.25 62.21 -28.04
C GLU A 643 48.54 63.64 -27.57
N ILE A 644 47.50 64.41 -27.22
CA ILE A 644 47.67 65.80 -26.75
C ILE A 644 48.41 65.84 -25.41
N MET A 645 48.05 64.96 -24.48
CA MET A 645 48.68 64.89 -23.16
C MET A 645 50.18 64.58 -23.26
N GLU A 646 50.54 63.60 -24.09
CA GLU A 646 51.95 63.23 -24.34
C GLU A 646 52.72 64.36 -25.01
N ALA A 647 52.11 65.08 -25.97
CA ALA A 647 52.73 66.22 -26.63
C ALA A 647 53.09 67.36 -25.65
N HIS A 648 52.37 67.46 -24.53
CA HIS A 648 52.65 68.41 -23.44
C HIS A 648 53.51 67.81 -22.31
N GLY A 649 54.09 66.62 -22.51
CA GLY A 649 54.97 65.96 -21.55
C GLY A 649 54.25 65.38 -20.33
N LEU A 650 52.95 65.10 -20.44
CA LEU A 650 52.15 64.49 -19.38
C LEU A 650 51.99 62.99 -19.63
N GLU A 651 52.01 62.21 -18.56
CA GLU A 651 51.73 60.77 -18.57
C GLU A 651 50.21 60.53 -18.55
N PRO A 652 49.56 60.15 -19.67
CA PRO A 652 48.09 60.18 -19.77
C PRO A 652 47.40 59.22 -18.80
N MET A 653 47.96 58.03 -18.61
CA MET A 653 47.41 56.99 -17.73
C MET A 653 47.50 57.34 -16.22
N ARG A 654 48.14 58.45 -15.85
CA ARG A 654 48.11 58.96 -14.46
C ARG A 654 46.85 59.76 -14.14
N TYR A 655 46.03 60.09 -15.14
CA TYR A 655 44.84 60.91 -14.97
C TYR A 655 43.59 60.04 -15.02
N GLY A 656 42.77 60.13 -13.96
CA GLY A 656 41.59 59.27 -13.77
C GLY A 656 40.52 59.38 -14.86
N PHE A 657 40.55 60.43 -15.69
CA PHE A 657 39.62 60.58 -16.81
C PHE A 657 39.93 59.67 -17.99
N ILE A 658 41.16 59.14 -18.13
CA ILE A 658 41.53 58.16 -19.16
C ILE A 658 41.46 56.76 -18.54
N CYS A 659 40.61 55.90 -19.09
CA CYS A 659 40.47 54.52 -18.65
C CYS A 659 40.83 53.56 -19.79
N HIS A 660 41.55 52.51 -19.46
CA HIS A 660 41.85 51.38 -20.33
C HIS A 660 41.57 50.09 -19.55
N ASP A 661 40.60 49.32 -20.04
CA ASP A 661 40.22 48.04 -19.45
C ASP A 661 40.52 46.94 -20.47
N GLU A 662 41.29 45.93 -20.05
CA GLU A 662 41.61 44.74 -20.85
C GLU A 662 40.99 43.50 -20.18
N TRP A 663 40.52 42.56 -20.98
CA TRP A 663 39.96 41.31 -20.50
C TRP A 663 40.33 40.11 -21.35
N ASP A 664 40.53 38.98 -20.67
CA ASP A 664 40.82 37.71 -21.34
C ASP A 664 39.60 37.11 -22.03
N ALA A 665 39.89 36.26 -23.01
CA ALA A 665 38.93 35.37 -23.63
C ALA A 665 38.33 34.44 -22.57
N ARG A 666 37.05 34.13 -22.71
CA ARG A 666 36.36 33.17 -21.87
C ARG A 666 35.52 32.26 -22.75
N GLU A 667 35.55 30.97 -22.43
CA GLU A 667 34.69 29.99 -23.07
C GLU A 667 33.23 30.15 -22.60
N GLU A 668 32.33 29.65 -23.43
CA GLU A 668 30.90 29.57 -23.10
C GLU A 668 30.67 28.61 -21.93
N VAL A 669 29.82 29.02 -20.99
CA VAL A 669 29.32 28.14 -19.92
C VAL A 669 27.89 27.75 -20.25
N LEU A 670 27.70 26.48 -20.58
CA LEU A 670 26.40 25.86 -20.87
C LEU A 670 25.77 25.31 -19.58
N ASP A 671 24.44 25.26 -19.54
CA ASP A 671 23.70 24.47 -18.55
C ASP A 671 23.51 23.01 -19.01
N GLU A 672 22.84 22.23 -18.16
CA GLU A 672 22.51 20.82 -18.40
C GLU A 672 21.59 20.60 -19.62
N ASP A 673 20.86 21.64 -20.05
CA ASP A 673 19.98 21.63 -21.22
C ASP A 673 20.72 22.10 -22.50
N GLY A 674 22.03 22.37 -22.40
CA GLY A 674 22.86 22.86 -23.50
C GLY A 674 22.63 24.33 -23.84
N VAL A 675 22.02 25.11 -22.94
CA VAL A 675 21.75 26.54 -23.14
C VAL A 675 22.86 27.38 -22.53
N THR A 676 23.29 28.41 -23.25
CA THR A 676 24.25 29.41 -22.81
C THR A 676 23.81 30.13 -21.53
N VAL A 677 24.51 29.88 -20.42
CA VAL A 677 24.33 30.62 -19.16
C VAL A 677 25.27 31.83 -19.11
N ILE A 678 26.51 31.64 -19.59
CA ILE A 678 27.49 32.71 -19.76
C ILE A 678 28.02 32.59 -21.19
N PRO A 679 27.83 33.61 -22.05
CA PRO A 679 28.30 33.54 -23.43
C PRO A 679 29.82 33.57 -23.50
N ALA A 680 30.38 32.83 -24.46
CA ALA A 680 31.78 32.96 -24.86
C ALA A 680 32.10 34.41 -25.21
N ARG A 681 33.32 34.82 -24.94
CA ARG A 681 33.84 36.12 -25.38
C ARG A 681 35.31 35.97 -25.77
N ASP A 682 35.73 36.71 -26.77
CA ASP A 682 37.15 36.84 -27.12
C ASP A 682 37.85 37.83 -26.19
N ALA A 683 39.19 37.70 -26.12
CA ALA A 683 40.02 38.68 -25.44
C ALA A 683 39.90 40.04 -26.15
N GLY A 684 39.95 41.13 -25.40
CA GLY A 684 39.86 42.46 -25.96
C GLY A 684 40.11 43.55 -24.94
N ASP A 685 40.16 44.78 -25.44
CA ASP A 685 40.36 45.97 -24.62
C ASP A 685 39.42 47.11 -25.05
N LEU A 686 39.18 48.06 -24.13
CA LEU A 686 38.36 49.22 -24.40
C LEU A 686 38.93 50.45 -23.69
N TYR A 687 39.07 51.53 -24.46
CA TYR A 687 39.34 52.86 -23.91
C TYR A 687 38.05 53.60 -23.64
N SER A 688 37.96 54.25 -22.49
CA SER A 688 36.79 55.02 -22.07
C SER A 688 37.18 56.32 -21.36
N PHE A 689 36.30 57.32 -21.43
CA PHE A 689 36.44 58.54 -20.64
C PHE A 689 35.57 58.52 -19.38
N ARG A 690 36.11 59.01 -18.26
CA ARG A 690 35.27 59.57 -17.19
C ARG A 690 35.02 61.04 -17.51
N TYR A 691 33.97 61.29 -18.29
CA TYR A 691 33.67 62.62 -18.81
C TYR A 691 33.53 63.70 -17.74
N SER A 692 33.03 63.39 -16.54
CA SER A 692 32.96 64.36 -15.45
C SER A 692 34.33 64.90 -15.04
N GLU A 693 35.35 64.03 -14.95
CA GLU A 693 36.71 64.43 -14.61
C GLU A 693 37.40 65.16 -15.78
N LEU A 694 37.19 64.68 -17.01
CA LEU A 694 37.70 65.36 -18.22
C LEU A 694 37.17 66.79 -18.32
N LEU A 695 35.87 66.99 -18.10
CA LEU A 695 35.25 68.30 -18.17
C LEU A 695 35.77 69.22 -17.05
N VAL A 696 36.02 68.70 -15.83
CA VAL A 696 36.67 69.48 -14.77
C VAL A 696 38.09 69.89 -15.16
N PHE A 697 38.84 68.98 -15.79
CA PHE A 697 40.17 69.27 -16.31
C PHE A 697 40.14 70.40 -17.35
N VAL A 698 39.24 70.32 -18.35
CA VAL A 698 39.05 71.35 -19.39
C VAL A 698 38.60 72.68 -18.78
N MET A 699 37.67 72.66 -17.82
CA MET A 699 37.22 73.86 -17.12
C MET A 699 38.35 74.55 -16.37
N ALA A 700 39.25 73.80 -15.74
CA ALA A 700 40.40 74.38 -15.04
C ALA A 700 41.33 75.14 -16.00
N GLY A 701 41.62 74.57 -17.19
CA GLY A 701 42.41 75.25 -18.22
C GLY A 701 41.70 76.48 -18.79
N ALA A 702 40.38 76.43 -18.96
CA ALA A 702 39.58 77.57 -19.40
C ALA A 702 39.60 78.73 -18.38
N VAL A 703 39.46 78.43 -17.08
CA VAL A 703 39.55 79.44 -16.00
C VAL A 703 40.97 80.02 -15.93
N ALA A 704 42.00 79.19 -16.07
CA ALA A 704 43.38 79.66 -16.12
C ALA A 704 43.63 80.61 -17.31
N LYS A 705 43.11 80.26 -18.50
CA LYS A 705 43.15 81.11 -19.71
C LYS A 705 42.46 82.44 -19.47
N GLN A 706 41.23 82.40 -18.95
CA GLN A 706 40.45 83.61 -18.65
C GLN A 706 41.16 84.53 -17.66
N LYS A 707 41.81 83.96 -16.62
CA LYS A 707 42.57 84.74 -15.64
C LYS A 707 43.83 85.35 -16.26
N ALA A 708 44.54 84.60 -17.11
CA ALA A 708 45.70 85.11 -17.83
C ALA A 708 45.31 86.22 -18.81
N ASP A 709 44.22 86.05 -19.56
CA ASP A 709 43.68 87.04 -20.48
C ASP A 709 43.22 88.29 -19.73
N ALA A 710 42.55 88.14 -18.58
CA ALA A 710 42.14 89.26 -17.73
C ALA A 710 43.35 90.07 -17.22
N LEU A 711 44.40 89.39 -16.72
CA LEU A 711 45.65 90.03 -16.31
C LEU A 711 46.34 90.73 -17.49
N ALA A 712 46.34 90.11 -18.68
CA ALA A 712 46.88 90.71 -19.89
C ALA A 712 46.07 91.94 -20.34
N PHE A 713 44.74 91.91 -20.20
CA PHE A 713 43.87 93.05 -20.47
C PHE A 713 44.05 94.17 -19.45
N GLU A 714 44.13 93.88 -18.15
CA GLU A 714 44.45 94.87 -17.10
C GLU A 714 45.81 95.52 -17.36
N GLY A 715 46.83 94.74 -17.73
CA GLY A 715 48.14 95.26 -18.12
C GLY A 715 48.08 96.16 -19.36
N ARG A 716 47.27 95.80 -20.37
CA ARG A 716 47.05 96.64 -21.56
C ARG A 716 46.27 97.91 -21.23
N ILE A 717 45.25 97.84 -20.37
CA ILE A 717 44.49 98.99 -19.91
C ILE A 717 45.39 99.94 -19.12
N ALA A 718 46.18 99.43 -18.18
CA ALA A 718 47.14 100.24 -17.43
C ALA A 718 48.19 100.91 -18.34
N ALA A 719 48.67 100.21 -19.38
CA ALA A 719 49.57 100.78 -20.38
C ALA A 719 48.88 101.88 -21.22
N LEU A 720 47.61 101.70 -21.58
CA LEU A 720 46.82 102.70 -22.29
C LEU A 720 46.50 103.93 -21.42
N GLU A 721 46.12 103.73 -20.15
CA GLU A 721 45.88 104.81 -19.18
C GLU A 721 47.15 105.61 -18.88
N ALA A 722 48.31 104.95 -18.80
CA ALA A 722 49.60 105.62 -18.67
C ALA A 722 49.95 106.47 -19.91
N SER A 723 49.55 106.02 -21.11
CA SER A 723 49.74 106.78 -22.35
C SER A 723 48.76 107.93 -22.57
N ALA A 724 47.60 107.92 -21.91
CA ALA A 724 46.59 108.98 -22.01
C ALA A 724 46.79 110.13 -21.00
N ASN A 725 47.56 109.89 -19.93
CA ASN A 725 47.94 110.87 -18.90
C ASN A 725 49.33 111.50 -19.14
N ALA A 726 49.98 111.17 -20.27
CA ALA A 726 51.23 111.76 -20.76
C ALA A 726 50.94 112.56 -22.03
#